data_AF-A0A0S9DAT2-F1
#
_entry.id   AF-A0A0S9DAT2-F1
#
_cell.length_a   1.000
_cell.length_b   1.000
_cell.length_c   1.000
_cell.angle_alpha   90.00
_cell.angle_beta   90.00
_cell.angle_gamma   90.00
#
_symmetry.space_group_name_H-M   'P 1'
#
loop_
_entity.id
_entity.type
_entity.pdbx_description
1 polymer ?
#
loop_
_entity_poly.entity_id
_entity_poly.type
_entity_poly.pdbx_seq_one_letter_code
_entity_poly.pdbx_strand_id
1 'polypeptide(L)'
;MRTSLAASPLSRRLATAVLLPGLLGGALFLAPQASAATGPTSGICNGVVNQLAHRGTVQENLLKAAAKKNADIIAKLQADKAALQASATSLKTQIDDATKALAALEAEDARLATALTTARAAEATVVAEQEAVTRTIATTNTQLADLKVEQAAAVAALAPIQAQLTAAEAAAADLRNQASAATAQVDAQREVVRRASEELAGLEATVTRTAGDAARQNDAITTATGELAGLTATAREAADAVAAARTAVAEGEDLLGQLVAAGTTAQAELDALRTDIAQAEDDLTARQTAATAAAAAVTAKNTAVSNAQADLETLQTAATRAGDAVTAQTTAVTAAEAALVTLRADATKAADAVTANTALQGTVTGQITQLKKDITAKNSEITTKQTALTTAETQLTALQVQKTTLDSDIADLTTRISEIKGNNSNLRKSLMDQRSLKQADLAAVNTQIADKGTQISGLQGDLTTLKTQVDSLNAQLLAKQGESSALQLQAAQLQATLTAANTAVATKDADVATLKSQLPALQTALADAKALVAAQQANVTTLQGQRPALVTAADEARDAVADQEQVVADLVAALPGLTDGVAASEAAITAQKDVLSGLRTDLSGAEARLASATSAVATKSTELSGLQDRLPTLQAAADSAAKAVTDKQAEIVALNTEMDRLVGALAALNSSIAGKESEVLTLQGRVAPLLAQLDGLNGEISATETQLTSLQSQLTTLDKQVTDAQTVLRTLEAQKKANKTAITTQKATVNALEDKLGAVQGQIKAIDGQIALGGCVA
;
A
#
# COMPACT_ATOMS: atom_id res chain seq x y z
N MET A 1 -37.65 -26.83 -11.67
CA MET A 1 -38.15 -28.22 -11.49
C MET A 1 -38.72 -28.31 -10.07
N ARG A 2 -39.94 -28.79 -9.83
CA ARG A 2 -40.36 -30.23 -9.79
C ARG A 2 -39.54 -31.02 -8.75
N THR A 3 -40.08 -31.71 -7.75
CA THR A 3 -41.46 -32.13 -7.36
C THR A 3 -41.62 -32.06 -5.83
N SER A 4 -42.75 -31.85 -5.14
CA SER A 4 -44.20 -32.04 -5.37
C SER A 4 -44.79 -33.43 -5.01
N LEU A 5 -45.72 -33.41 -4.03
CA LEU A 5 -46.84 -34.35 -3.77
C LEU A 5 -46.56 -35.71 -3.10
N ALA A 6 -47.62 -36.21 -2.46
CA ALA A 6 -47.69 -37.41 -1.65
C ALA A 6 -48.91 -38.29 -2.07
N ALA A 7 -49.19 -39.31 -1.25
CA ALA A 7 -50.40 -40.15 -1.19
C ALA A 7 -50.53 -41.36 -2.13
N SER A 8 -50.72 -42.55 -1.54
CA SER A 8 -52.00 -43.30 -1.62
C SER A 8 -51.99 -44.54 -0.69
N PRO A 9 -53.16 -45.05 -0.24
CA PRO A 9 -53.28 -46.13 0.75
C PRO A 9 -53.51 -47.53 0.15
N LEU A 10 -53.44 -48.56 1.00
CA LEU A 10 -53.88 -49.93 0.68
C LEU A 10 -54.71 -50.55 1.81
N SER A 11 -55.56 -51.52 1.45
CA SER A 11 -56.71 -51.98 2.25
C SER A 11 -56.83 -53.52 2.32
N ARG A 12 -57.78 -53.98 3.16
CA ARG A 12 -58.15 -55.39 3.50
C ARG A 12 -57.36 -55.94 4.70
N ARG A 13 -57.96 -56.54 5.74
CA ARG A 13 -59.04 -57.56 5.86
C ARG A 13 -58.63 -58.97 5.39
N LEU A 14 -58.53 -59.90 6.33
CA LEU A 14 -58.62 -61.35 6.14
C LEU A 14 -59.57 -61.94 7.21
N ALA A 15 -60.13 -63.14 7.00
CA ALA A 15 -61.12 -63.74 7.90
C ALA A 15 -61.22 -65.28 7.78
N THR A 16 -61.53 -65.95 8.91
CA THR A 16 -61.90 -67.38 9.11
C THR A 16 -62.43 -67.52 10.57
N ALA A 17 -63.45 -68.28 11.03
CA ALA A 17 -64.42 -69.31 10.55
C ALA A 17 -64.18 -70.76 11.10
N VAL A 18 -65.13 -71.32 11.92
CA VAL A 18 -65.37 -72.77 12.30
C VAL A 18 -66.58 -72.91 13.30
N LEU A 19 -67.28 -74.07 13.42
CA LEU A 19 -68.52 -74.30 14.24
C LEU A 19 -68.79 -75.80 14.69
N LEU A 20 -69.86 -76.06 15.51
CA LEU A 20 -70.67 -77.32 15.76
C LEU A 20 -70.23 -78.33 16.91
N PRO A 21 -71.04 -79.34 17.44
CA PRO A 21 -72.42 -79.37 18.13
C PRO A 21 -72.75 -80.42 19.35
N GLY A 22 -73.99 -80.53 20.03
CA GLY A 22 -74.43 -81.43 21.23
C GLY A 22 -75.98 -81.66 21.72
N LEU A 23 -76.40 -82.45 22.82
CA LEU A 23 -77.83 -82.98 23.22
C LEU A 23 -78.25 -83.46 24.75
N LEU A 24 -79.56 -83.87 25.08
CA LEU A 24 -80.26 -84.73 26.22
C LEU A 24 -81.06 -84.11 27.49
N GLY A 25 -81.97 -84.63 28.44
CA GLY A 25 -82.95 -85.80 28.82
C GLY A 25 -83.23 -86.04 30.41
N GLY A 26 -84.22 -86.63 31.23
CA GLY A 26 -85.69 -87.14 31.41
C GLY A 26 -85.93 -88.21 32.65
N ALA A 27 -87.04 -88.69 33.38
CA ALA A 27 -88.46 -88.42 33.93
C ALA A 27 -89.13 -89.57 34.91
N LEU A 28 -90.39 -89.49 35.58
CA LEU A 28 -91.48 -90.59 36.02
C LEU A 28 -92.17 -90.84 37.56
N PHE A 29 -93.28 -91.72 37.99
CA PHE A 29 -94.29 -91.86 39.32
C PHE A 29 -95.34 -93.14 39.84
N LEU A 30 -96.10 -93.36 41.09
CA LEU A 30 -97.42 -94.29 41.58
C LEU A 30 -98.09 -94.65 43.16
N ALA A 31 -99.29 -95.43 43.54
CA ALA A 31 -100.09 -95.82 44.95
C ALA A 31 -101.34 -97.03 45.12
N PRO A 32 -102.41 -97.51 46.07
CA PRO A 32 -103.13 -97.65 47.56
C PRO A 32 -103.93 -99.08 48.16
N GLN A 33 -104.98 -99.57 49.10
CA GLN A 33 -106.08 -99.44 50.33
C GLN A 33 -107.01 -100.75 51.04
N ALA A 34 -107.94 -100.81 52.18
CA ALA A 34 -108.82 -102.00 52.92
C ALA A 34 -110.10 -101.97 54.12
N SER A 35 -110.94 -103.03 54.71
CA SER A 35 -112.09 -103.12 55.91
C SER A 35 -113.02 -104.46 56.53
N ALA A 36 -113.94 -104.57 57.67
CA ALA A 36 -114.88 -105.78 58.34
C ALA A 36 -116.10 -105.75 59.57
N ALA A 37 -116.99 -106.81 60.08
CA ALA A 37 -118.17 -106.96 61.26
C ALA A 37 -119.02 -108.40 61.71
N THR A 38 -120.12 -108.88 62.59
CA THR A 38 -120.99 -108.88 63.99
C THR A 38 -122.26 -109.99 64.41
N GLY A 39 -123.00 -110.23 65.66
CA GLY A 39 -124.32 -111.14 66.06
C GLY A 39 -125.03 -111.61 67.58
N PRO A 40 -126.33 -112.23 67.90
CA PRO A 40 -127.20 -112.53 69.27
C PRO A 40 -128.41 -113.72 69.66
N THR A 41 -129.14 -113.98 70.91
CA THR A 41 -130.44 -114.92 71.36
C THR A 41 -131.07 -115.09 72.95
N SER A 42 -132.11 -115.80 73.71
CA SER A 42 -133.50 -116.68 73.84
C SER A 42 -134.27 -117.15 75.33
N GLY A 43 -135.54 -117.83 75.60
CA GLY A 43 -136.27 -118.40 76.98
C GLY A 43 -137.85 -119.03 77.29
N ILE A 44 -138.40 -119.71 78.46
CA ILE A 44 -139.89 -120.30 78.90
C ILE A 44 -140.32 -120.87 80.47
N CYS A 45 -141.40 -121.50 81.25
CA CYS A 45 -142.83 -122.29 81.47
C CYS A 45 -143.63 -122.35 82.99
N ASN A 46 -144.69 -123.06 83.73
CA ASN A 46 -145.89 -124.16 83.86
C ASN A 46 -146.94 -124.33 85.24
N GLY A 47 -148.01 -125.27 85.53
CA GLY A 47 -149.04 -125.55 86.79
C GLY A 47 -150.11 -126.88 86.96
N VAL A 48 -151.19 -127.38 87.80
CA VAL A 48 -152.17 -127.36 89.12
C VAL A 48 -153.16 -128.73 89.46
N VAL A 49 -154.26 -129.22 90.29
CA VAL A 49 -155.46 -129.08 91.41
C VAL A 49 -156.28 -130.40 92.13
N ASN A 50 -157.31 -130.46 93.16
CA ASN A 50 -158.24 -131.66 93.79
C ASN A 50 -159.52 -131.55 94.93
N GLN A 51 -160.47 -132.55 95.38
CA GLN A 51 -161.67 -132.58 96.50
C GLN A 51 -162.65 -133.89 96.98
N LEU A 52 -163.59 -133.98 98.11
CA LEU A 52 -165.03 -134.71 98.42
C LEU A 52 -165.64 -135.63 99.74
N ALA A 53 -166.97 -135.54 100.31
CA ALA A 53 -168.17 -136.50 100.90
C ALA A 53 -168.72 -137.20 102.37
N HIS A 54 -170.11 -137.36 102.71
CA HIS A 54 -171.18 -138.29 103.58
C HIS A 54 -171.42 -138.57 105.22
N ARG A 55 -172.42 -139.21 106.05
CA ARG A 55 -173.93 -139.77 106.25
C ARG A 55 -174.49 -140.47 107.71
N GLY A 56 -175.84 -140.72 108.16
CA GLY A 56 -176.44 -141.57 109.38
C GLY A 56 -178.00 -141.51 109.94
N THR A 57 -178.59 -142.36 110.87
CA THR A 57 -180.12 -142.52 111.24
C THR A 57 -180.53 -143.20 112.64
N VAL A 58 -181.76 -143.44 113.30
CA VAL A 58 -183.27 -143.07 113.39
C VAL A 58 -184.12 -143.78 114.59
N GLN A 59 -185.39 -143.34 114.99
CA GLN A 59 -186.54 -143.81 115.93
C GLN A 59 -186.35 -144.01 117.49
N GLU A 60 -187.23 -143.62 118.44
CA GLU A 60 -188.41 -142.70 118.55
C GLU A 60 -188.69 -142.28 120.05
N ASN A 61 -189.85 -142.20 120.77
CA ASN A 61 -191.32 -142.42 120.60
C ASN A 61 -192.26 -141.46 121.45
N LEU A 62 -192.95 -141.92 122.53
CA LEU A 62 -193.98 -141.21 123.35
C LEU A 62 -193.61 -141.22 124.87
N LEU A 63 -193.69 -140.14 125.67
CA LEU A 63 -193.99 -138.73 125.42
C LEU A 63 -193.07 -137.79 126.23
N LYS A 64 -192.91 -136.49 125.92
CA LYS A 64 -192.56 -135.84 124.63
C LYS A 64 -192.22 -134.33 124.78
N ALA A 65 -192.57 -133.69 125.90
CA ALA A 65 -192.55 -132.22 126.02
C ALA A 65 -191.34 -131.60 126.74
N ALA A 66 -190.74 -132.26 127.74
CA ALA A 66 -189.82 -131.58 128.67
C ALA A 66 -188.38 -131.37 128.15
N ALA A 67 -187.86 -132.26 127.28
CA ALA A 67 -186.42 -132.40 127.07
C ALA A 67 -185.76 -131.46 126.04
N LYS A 68 -186.50 -130.89 125.08
CA LYS A 68 -185.89 -130.22 123.91
C LYS A 68 -185.15 -128.91 124.26
N LYS A 69 -185.60 -128.17 125.28
CA LYS A 69 -185.26 -126.74 125.44
C LYS A 69 -183.78 -126.46 125.71
N ASN A 70 -183.04 -127.37 126.34
CA ASN A 70 -181.63 -127.15 126.71
C ASN A 70 -180.65 -127.38 125.56
N ALA A 71 -181.02 -128.16 124.53
CA ALA A 71 -180.12 -128.48 123.42
C ALA A 71 -179.90 -127.27 122.48
N ASP A 72 -180.98 -126.54 122.16
CA ASP A 72 -180.97 -125.46 121.17
C ASP A 72 -180.13 -124.24 121.63
N ILE A 73 -179.89 -124.08 122.94
CA ILE A 73 -179.09 -122.98 123.52
C ILE A 73 -177.59 -123.20 123.30
N ILE A 74 -177.09 -124.41 123.53
CA ILE A 74 -175.65 -124.73 123.46
C ILE A 74 -175.13 -124.60 122.02
N ALA A 75 -175.94 -125.01 121.04
CA ALA A 75 -175.60 -124.91 119.62
C ALA A 75 -175.36 -123.45 119.16
N LYS A 76 -176.04 -122.47 119.77
CA LYS A 76 -175.87 -121.06 119.41
C LYS A 76 -174.53 -120.49 119.90
N LEU A 77 -174.17 -120.74 121.16
CA LEU A 77 -172.93 -120.23 121.76
C LEU A 77 -171.67 -120.74 121.03
N GLN A 78 -171.72 -121.94 120.44
CA GLN A 78 -170.62 -122.47 119.63
C GLN A 78 -170.44 -121.74 118.28
N ALA A 79 -171.50 -121.20 117.68
CA ALA A 79 -171.41 -120.46 116.42
C ALA A 79 -170.77 -119.07 116.61
N ASP A 80 -171.18 -118.34 117.65
CA ASP A 80 -170.72 -116.97 117.92
C ASP A 80 -169.20 -116.92 118.23
N LYS A 81 -168.67 -117.96 118.90
CA LYS A 81 -167.22 -118.11 119.15
C LYS A 81 -166.41 -118.26 117.87
N ALA A 82 -166.87 -119.06 116.90
CA ALA A 82 -166.15 -119.30 115.65
C ALA A 82 -166.01 -118.02 114.81
N ALA A 83 -167.03 -117.15 114.80
CA ALA A 83 -167.01 -115.88 114.08
C ALA A 83 -165.93 -114.92 114.60
N LEU A 84 -165.76 -114.83 115.93
CA LEU A 84 -164.76 -113.94 116.54
C LEU A 84 -163.32 -114.42 116.30
N GLN A 85 -163.08 -115.74 116.27
CA GLN A 85 -161.76 -116.31 115.97
C GLN A 85 -161.28 -116.00 114.53
N ALA A 86 -162.21 -115.91 113.57
CA ALA A 86 -161.88 -115.45 112.21
C ALA A 86 -161.42 -113.98 112.20
N SER A 87 -162.14 -113.10 112.90
CA SER A 87 -161.83 -111.66 112.99
C SER A 87 -160.45 -111.37 113.59
N ALA A 88 -160.07 -112.09 114.66
CA ALA A 88 -158.73 -111.96 115.26
C ALA A 88 -157.61 -112.36 114.28
N THR A 89 -157.84 -113.38 113.46
CA THR A 89 -156.86 -113.86 112.47
C THR A 89 -156.63 -112.82 111.37
N SER A 90 -157.68 -112.14 110.90
CA SER A 90 -157.59 -111.08 109.88
C SER A 90 -156.80 -109.86 110.32
N LEU A 91 -156.95 -109.43 111.58
CA LEU A 91 -156.25 -108.27 112.14
C LEU A 91 -154.75 -108.51 112.30
N LYS A 92 -154.33 -109.75 112.65
CA LYS A 92 -152.91 -110.11 112.78
C LYS A 92 -152.12 -109.84 111.49
N THR A 93 -152.66 -110.24 110.33
CA THR A 93 -152.01 -110.09 109.02
C THR A 93 -151.80 -108.62 108.65
N GLN A 94 -152.77 -107.75 108.95
CA GLN A 94 -152.72 -106.33 108.58
C GLN A 94 -151.59 -105.58 109.31
N ILE A 95 -151.27 -105.98 110.54
CA ILE A 95 -150.15 -105.42 111.34
C ILE A 95 -148.80 -105.78 110.70
N ASP A 96 -148.64 -107.05 110.30
CA ASP A 96 -147.38 -107.57 109.76
C ASP A 96 -147.02 -106.92 108.41
N ASP A 97 -148.02 -106.66 107.55
CA ASP A 97 -147.81 -105.95 106.28
C ASP A 97 -147.61 -104.44 106.49
N ALA A 98 -148.35 -103.81 107.40
CA ALA A 98 -148.14 -102.39 107.74
C ALA A 98 -146.73 -102.12 108.30
N THR A 99 -146.14 -103.09 109.00
CA THR A 99 -144.79 -103.01 109.56
C THR A 99 -143.70 -103.09 108.49
N LYS A 100 -143.84 -103.95 107.47
CA LYS A 100 -142.88 -104.02 106.34
C LYS A 100 -142.77 -102.72 105.57
N ALA A 101 -143.89 -102.04 105.34
CA ALA A 101 -143.94 -100.78 104.59
C ALA A 101 -143.14 -99.66 105.29
N LEU A 102 -143.07 -99.66 106.62
CA LEU A 102 -142.31 -98.68 107.39
C LEU A 102 -140.79 -98.85 107.18
N ALA A 103 -140.30 -100.09 107.26
CA ALA A 103 -138.87 -100.39 107.12
C ALA A 103 -138.32 -100.04 105.72
N ALA A 104 -139.14 -100.18 104.68
CA ALA A 104 -138.77 -99.78 103.31
C ALA A 104 -138.55 -98.26 103.19
N LEU A 105 -139.36 -97.45 103.87
CA LEU A 105 -139.25 -96.00 103.86
C LEU A 105 -138.04 -95.52 104.70
N GLU A 106 -137.77 -96.14 105.84
CA GLU A 106 -136.61 -95.82 106.68
C GLU A 106 -135.26 -96.09 105.96
N ALA A 107 -135.22 -97.03 105.01
CA ALA A 107 -134.02 -97.32 104.20
C ALA A 107 -133.69 -96.22 103.16
N GLU A 108 -134.68 -95.61 102.50
CA GLU A 108 -134.44 -94.64 101.42
C GLU A 108 -133.97 -93.26 101.96
N ASP A 109 -134.25 -92.90 103.21
CA ASP A 109 -133.75 -91.64 103.81
C ASP A 109 -132.23 -91.66 104.00
N ALA A 110 -131.66 -92.83 104.32
CA ALA A 110 -130.22 -93.02 104.44
C ALA A 110 -129.52 -92.85 103.08
N ARG A 111 -130.10 -93.40 102.01
CA ARG A 111 -129.58 -93.25 100.63
C ARG A 111 -129.55 -91.79 100.18
N LEU A 112 -130.64 -91.06 100.42
CA LEU A 112 -130.76 -89.64 100.08
C LEU A 112 -129.82 -88.75 100.90
N ALA A 113 -129.39 -89.18 102.10
CA ALA A 113 -128.36 -88.48 102.87
C ALA A 113 -126.99 -88.52 102.16
N THR A 114 -126.58 -89.68 101.66
CA THR A 114 -125.25 -89.88 101.04
C THR A 114 -125.09 -89.11 99.74
N ALA A 115 -126.09 -89.15 98.84
CA ALA A 115 -126.03 -88.46 97.55
C ALA A 115 -125.83 -86.94 97.68
N LEU A 116 -126.43 -86.35 98.72
CA LEU A 116 -126.37 -84.93 99.04
C LEU A 116 -124.95 -84.47 99.43
N THR A 117 -124.20 -85.33 100.13
CA THR A 117 -122.80 -85.05 100.49
C THR A 117 -121.89 -85.06 99.26
N THR A 118 -122.07 -86.04 98.36
CA THR A 118 -121.29 -86.14 97.12
C THR A 118 -121.49 -84.93 96.20
N ALA A 119 -122.73 -84.45 96.06
CA ALA A 119 -123.04 -83.29 95.22
C ALA A 119 -122.33 -82.00 95.68
N ARG A 120 -122.21 -81.78 97.01
CA ARG A 120 -121.52 -80.62 97.59
C ARG A 120 -120.00 -80.62 97.38
N ALA A 121 -119.38 -81.80 97.31
CA ALA A 121 -117.94 -81.91 97.01
C ALA A 121 -117.60 -81.59 95.55
N ALA A 122 -118.52 -81.92 94.62
CA ALA A 122 -118.33 -81.64 93.19
C ALA A 122 -118.38 -80.14 92.89
N GLU A 123 -119.38 -79.41 93.41
CA GLU A 123 -119.52 -77.96 93.21
C GLU A 123 -118.26 -77.18 93.63
N ALA A 124 -117.72 -77.47 94.82
CA ALA A 124 -116.55 -76.79 95.36
C ALA A 124 -115.27 -76.96 94.52
N THR A 125 -115.19 -78.02 93.70
CA THR A 125 -114.01 -78.31 92.88
C THR A 125 -113.98 -77.41 91.64
N VAL A 126 -115.12 -77.25 90.97
CA VAL A 126 -115.25 -76.44 89.74
C VAL A 126 -115.01 -74.95 90.03
N VAL A 127 -115.47 -74.45 91.17
CA VAL A 127 -115.25 -73.05 91.59
C VAL A 127 -113.75 -72.75 91.78
N ALA A 128 -112.97 -73.69 92.31
CA ALA A 128 -111.52 -73.50 92.49
C ALA A 128 -110.75 -73.40 91.15
N GLU A 129 -111.19 -74.12 90.13
CA GLU A 129 -110.63 -74.05 88.78
C GLU A 129 -110.95 -72.70 88.09
N GLN A 130 -112.16 -72.15 88.32
CA GLN A 130 -112.60 -70.84 87.82
C GLN A 130 -111.70 -69.69 88.34
N GLU A 131 -111.34 -69.71 89.63
CA GLU A 131 -110.43 -68.73 90.23
C GLU A 131 -108.98 -68.83 89.74
N ALA A 132 -108.57 -69.98 89.21
CA ALA A 132 -107.22 -70.17 88.67
C ALA A 132 -107.08 -69.50 87.28
N VAL A 133 -107.99 -69.81 86.35
CA VAL A 133 -107.97 -69.26 84.97
C VAL A 133 -108.06 -67.72 84.98
N THR A 134 -108.91 -67.17 85.87
CA THR A 134 -109.10 -65.72 86.02
C THR A 134 -107.79 -64.98 86.34
N ARG A 135 -106.91 -65.58 87.16
CA ARG A 135 -105.61 -64.98 87.52
C ARG A 135 -104.62 -64.99 86.36
N THR A 136 -104.58 -66.05 85.56
CA THR A 136 -103.71 -66.14 84.38
C THR A 136 -104.06 -65.08 83.34
N ILE A 137 -105.36 -64.83 83.10
CA ILE A 137 -105.85 -63.77 82.20
C ILE A 137 -105.31 -62.38 82.62
N ALA A 138 -105.27 -62.10 83.92
CA ALA A 138 -104.74 -60.83 84.42
C ALA A 138 -103.23 -60.67 84.12
N THR A 139 -102.43 -61.71 84.33
CA THR A 139 -100.99 -61.69 84.06
C THR A 139 -100.66 -61.47 82.58
N THR A 140 -101.35 -62.18 81.67
CA THR A 140 -101.12 -62.05 80.22
C THR A 140 -101.47 -60.66 79.68
N ASN A 141 -102.46 -59.96 80.28
CA ASN A 141 -102.77 -58.57 79.92
C ASN A 141 -101.62 -57.59 80.24
N THR A 142 -100.92 -57.77 81.37
CA THR A 142 -99.78 -56.90 81.73
C THR A 142 -98.64 -57.06 80.74
N GLN A 143 -98.26 -58.29 80.42
CA GLN A 143 -97.18 -58.60 79.48
C GLN A 143 -97.41 -57.96 78.09
N LEU A 144 -98.66 -57.95 77.62
CA LEU A 144 -99.05 -57.32 76.36
C LEU A 144 -98.90 -55.78 76.37
N ALA A 145 -99.10 -55.14 77.53
CA ALA A 145 -98.94 -53.71 77.67
C ALA A 145 -97.46 -53.29 77.64
N ASP A 146 -96.60 -54.03 78.35
CA ASP A 146 -95.16 -53.75 78.44
C ASP A 146 -94.48 -53.86 77.06
N LEU A 147 -94.75 -54.93 76.30
CA LEU A 147 -94.23 -55.13 74.95
C LEU A 147 -94.60 -53.99 73.98
N LYS A 148 -95.79 -53.40 74.12
CA LYS A 148 -96.24 -52.25 73.30
C LYS A 148 -95.55 -50.93 73.67
N VAL A 149 -95.04 -50.80 74.89
CA VAL A 149 -94.19 -49.67 75.30
C VAL A 149 -92.80 -49.79 74.67
N GLU A 150 -92.19 -50.98 74.69
CA GLU A 150 -90.88 -51.21 74.08
C GLU A 150 -90.90 -50.98 72.56
N GLN A 151 -91.96 -51.41 71.88
CA GLN A 151 -92.16 -51.14 70.45
C GLN A 151 -92.12 -49.63 70.13
N ALA A 152 -92.84 -48.81 70.91
CA ALA A 152 -92.89 -47.36 70.70
C ALA A 152 -91.52 -46.68 70.91
N ALA A 153 -90.73 -47.17 71.87
CA ALA A 153 -89.38 -46.67 72.12
C ALA A 153 -88.42 -46.98 70.95
N ALA A 154 -88.51 -48.18 70.36
CA ALA A 154 -87.70 -48.55 69.20
C ALA A 154 -87.99 -47.68 67.96
N VAL A 155 -89.26 -47.36 67.68
CA VAL A 155 -89.64 -46.44 66.60
C VAL A 155 -89.10 -45.03 66.83
N ALA A 156 -89.21 -44.50 68.05
CA ALA A 156 -88.74 -43.16 68.40
C ALA A 156 -87.22 -42.99 68.23
N ALA A 157 -86.44 -44.06 68.46
CA ALA A 157 -84.98 -44.04 68.31
C ALA A 157 -84.51 -43.95 66.84
N LEU A 158 -85.32 -44.40 65.87
CA LEU A 158 -84.93 -44.52 64.46
C LEU A 158 -84.92 -43.15 63.74
N ALA A 159 -85.96 -42.34 63.95
CA ALA A 159 -86.20 -41.09 63.23
C ALA A 159 -85.02 -40.08 63.23
N PRO A 160 -84.35 -39.76 64.36
CA PRO A 160 -83.24 -38.82 64.36
C PRO A 160 -82.00 -39.35 63.61
N ILE A 161 -81.79 -40.67 63.60
CA ILE A 161 -80.66 -41.31 62.91
C ILE A 161 -80.87 -41.25 61.39
N GLN A 162 -82.11 -41.47 60.93
CA GLN A 162 -82.51 -41.36 59.52
C GLN A 162 -82.23 -39.95 58.97
N ALA A 163 -82.57 -38.90 59.73
CA ALA A 163 -82.35 -37.51 59.33
C ALA A 163 -80.86 -37.13 59.30
N GLN A 164 -80.06 -37.63 60.25
CA GLN A 164 -78.61 -37.47 60.26
C GLN A 164 -77.96 -38.10 59.02
N LEU A 165 -78.43 -39.29 58.61
CA LEU A 165 -77.88 -40.01 57.46
C LEU A 165 -78.03 -39.20 56.16
N THR A 166 -79.24 -38.75 55.84
CA THR A 166 -79.50 -37.95 54.63
C THR A 166 -78.73 -36.62 54.63
N ALA A 167 -78.54 -35.99 55.79
CA ALA A 167 -77.74 -34.77 55.91
C ALA A 167 -76.23 -35.03 55.65
N ALA A 168 -75.70 -36.16 56.13
CA ALA A 168 -74.31 -36.55 55.88
C ALA A 168 -74.07 -36.96 54.42
N GLU A 169 -75.02 -37.66 53.79
CA GLU A 169 -74.99 -38.02 52.37
C GLU A 169 -75.02 -36.78 51.46
N ALA A 170 -75.89 -35.80 51.74
CA ALA A 170 -75.94 -34.54 51.01
C ALA A 170 -74.64 -33.72 51.14
N ALA A 171 -74.08 -33.63 52.35
CA ALA A 171 -72.79 -32.97 52.58
C ALA A 171 -71.64 -33.66 51.82
N ALA A 172 -71.62 -35.00 51.79
CA ALA A 172 -70.63 -35.76 51.01
C ALA A 172 -70.79 -35.56 49.49
N ALA A 173 -72.00 -35.32 48.99
CA ALA A 173 -72.22 -34.99 47.57
C ALA A 173 -71.68 -33.59 47.20
N ASP A 174 -71.95 -32.58 48.03
CA ASP A 174 -71.46 -31.21 47.79
C ASP A 174 -69.94 -31.12 47.85
N LEU A 175 -69.31 -31.74 48.86
CA LEU A 175 -67.84 -31.79 48.97
C LEU A 175 -67.18 -32.45 47.76
N ARG A 176 -67.80 -33.49 47.15
CA ARG A 176 -67.32 -34.11 45.89
C ARG A 176 -67.46 -33.17 44.69
N ASN A 177 -68.52 -32.36 44.60
CA ASN A 177 -68.66 -31.33 43.56
C ASN A 177 -67.59 -30.25 43.70
N GLN A 178 -67.35 -29.77 44.93
CA GLN A 178 -66.25 -28.84 45.23
C GLN A 178 -64.88 -29.45 44.86
N ALA A 179 -64.66 -30.75 45.09
CA ALA A 179 -63.39 -31.43 44.74
C ALA A 179 -63.19 -31.57 43.23
N SER A 180 -64.26 -31.81 42.47
CA SER A 180 -64.23 -31.76 41.01
C SER A 180 -63.83 -30.36 40.50
N ALA A 181 -64.43 -29.31 41.05
CA ALA A 181 -64.10 -27.92 40.71
C ALA A 181 -62.66 -27.55 41.08
N ALA A 182 -62.18 -27.94 42.25
CA ALA A 182 -60.79 -27.72 42.68
C ALA A 182 -59.79 -28.51 41.81
N THR A 183 -60.14 -29.72 41.35
CA THR A 183 -59.32 -30.49 40.41
C THR A 183 -59.20 -29.77 39.06
N ALA A 184 -60.31 -29.23 38.54
CA ALA A 184 -60.28 -28.43 37.31
C ALA A 184 -59.46 -27.13 37.45
N GLN A 185 -59.43 -26.51 38.64
CA GLN A 185 -58.56 -25.37 38.93
C GLN A 185 -57.07 -25.77 38.97
N VAL A 186 -56.74 -26.91 39.57
CA VAL A 186 -55.38 -27.48 39.55
C VAL A 186 -54.92 -27.73 38.11
N ASP A 187 -55.72 -28.39 37.27
CA ASP A 187 -55.33 -28.69 35.89
C ASP A 187 -55.27 -27.45 34.98
N ALA A 188 -56.13 -26.45 35.20
CA ALA A 188 -56.01 -25.16 34.53
C ALA A 188 -54.71 -24.43 34.91
N GLN A 189 -54.34 -24.43 36.20
CA GLN A 189 -53.11 -23.82 36.69
C GLN A 189 -51.85 -24.57 36.17
N ARG A 190 -51.93 -25.89 35.94
CA ARG A 190 -50.84 -26.67 35.33
C ARG A 190 -50.53 -26.20 33.91
N GLU A 191 -51.56 -25.92 33.11
CA GLU A 191 -51.41 -25.40 31.75
C GLU A 191 -50.82 -23.97 31.74
N VAL A 192 -51.15 -23.13 32.74
CA VAL A 192 -50.53 -21.81 32.92
C VAL A 192 -49.04 -21.93 33.27
N VAL A 193 -48.68 -22.78 34.24
CA VAL A 193 -47.27 -23.06 34.59
C VAL A 193 -46.49 -23.62 33.40
N ARG A 194 -47.09 -24.51 32.61
CA ARG A 194 -46.48 -25.08 31.40
C ARG A 194 -46.15 -23.99 30.38
N ARG A 195 -47.10 -23.11 30.06
CA ARG A 195 -46.89 -21.97 29.13
C ARG A 195 -45.83 -21.01 29.64
N ALA A 196 -45.87 -20.67 30.92
CA ALA A 196 -44.86 -19.80 31.53
C ALA A 196 -43.44 -20.41 31.41
N SER A 197 -43.32 -21.73 31.54
CA SER A 197 -42.06 -22.48 31.37
C SER A 197 -41.58 -22.54 29.92
N GLU A 198 -42.49 -22.60 28.94
CA GLU A 198 -42.14 -22.51 27.51
C GLU A 198 -41.67 -21.09 27.11
N GLU A 199 -42.32 -20.06 27.67
CA GLU A 199 -41.88 -18.66 27.52
C GLU A 199 -40.50 -18.43 28.15
N LEU A 200 -40.24 -18.98 29.35
CA LEU A 200 -38.92 -18.96 30.00
C LEU A 200 -37.85 -19.55 29.08
N ALA A 201 -38.06 -20.77 28.54
CA ALA A 201 -37.10 -21.41 27.65
C ALA A 201 -36.83 -20.58 26.37
N GLY A 202 -37.85 -19.88 25.85
CA GLY A 202 -37.71 -18.95 24.73
C GLY A 202 -36.89 -17.69 25.08
N LEU A 203 -36.97 -17.22 26.33
CA LEU A 203 -36.17 -16.12 26.86
C LEU A 203 -34.72 -16.55 27.13
N GLU A 204 -34.48 -17.72 27.73
CA GLU A 204 -33.15 -18.31 27.95
C GLU A 204 -32.41 -18.56 26.62
N ALA A 205 -33.10 -19.11 25.62
CA ALA A 205 -32.60 -19.25 24.26
C ALA A 205 -32.33 -17.89 23.57
N THR A 206 -32.94 -16.80 24.06
CA THR A 206 -32.70 -15.44 23.57
C THR A 206 -31.52 -14.78 24.28
N VAL A 207 -31.35 -14.96 25.59
CA VAL A 207 -30.13 -14.59 26.33
C VAL A 207 -28.90 -15.27 25.72
N THR A 208 -29.00 -16.57 25.44
CA THR A 208 -27.92 -17.34 24.78
C THR A 208 -27.56 -16.77 23.40
N ARG A 209 -28.57 -16.28 22.66
CA ARG A 209 -28.39 -15.68 21.33
C ARG A 209 -27.71 -14.31 21.42
N THR A 210 -28.20 -13.40 22.26
CA THR A 210 -27.61 -12.07 22.42
C THR A 210 -26.21 -12.12 23.03
N ALA A 211 -25.92 -13.06 23.92
CA ALA A 211 -24.56 -13.33 24.39
C ALA A 211 -23.64 -13.80 23.25
N GLY A 212 -24.11 -14.69 22.38
CA GLY A 212 -23.37 -15.12 21.19
C GLY A 212 -23.17 -14.02 20.14
N ASP A 213 -24.13 -13.12 19.99
CA ASP A 213 -24.02 -11.93 19.12
C ASP A 213 -23.04 -10.90 19.71
N ALA A 214 -23.07 -10.65 21.01
CA ALA A 214 -22.12 -9.79 21.70
C ALA A 214 -20.68 -10.34 21.67
N ALA A 215 -20.51 -11.66 21.77
CA ALA A 215 -19.21 -12.31 21.58
C ALA A 215 -18.67 -12.09 20.16
N ARG A 216 -19.47 -12.41 19.13
CA ARG A 216 -19.12 -12.13 17.72
C ARG A 216 -18.82 -10.66 17.45
N GLN A 217 -19.53 -9.75 18.10
CA GLN A 217 -19.30 -8.31 17.98
C GLN A 217 -17.94 -7.90 18.56
N ASN A 218 -17.55 -8.46 19.71
CA ASN A 218 -16.22 -8.24 20.29
C ASN A 218 -15.10 -8.85 19.44
N ASP A 219 -15.26 -10.07 18.91
CA ASP A 219 -14.29 -10.69 18.00
C ASP A 219 -14.09 -9.85 16.73
N ALA A 220 -15.18 -9.28 16.19
CA ALA A 220 -15.13 -8.37 15.05
C ALA A 220 -14.42 -7.05 15.40
N ILE A 221 -14.68 -6.44 16.57
CA ILE A 221 -13.97 -5.25 17.06
C ILE A 221 -12.47 -5.55 17.22
N THR A 222 -12.09 -6.69 17.81
CA THR A 222 -10.69 -7.10 17.97
C THR A 222 -9.99 -7.30 16.63
N THR A 223 -10.65 -7.98 15.68
CA THR A 223 -10.14 -8.19 14.32
C THR A 223 -9.96 -6.86 13.59
N ALA A 224 -10.97 -6.00 13.60
CA ALA A 224 -10.92 -4.69 12.96
C ALA A 224 -9.87 -3.75 13.60
N THR A 225 -9.61 -3.88 14.91
CA THR A 225 -8.53 -3.16 15.61
C THR A 225 -7.15 -3.64 15.14
N GLY A 226 -6.96 -4.96 14.97
CA GLY A 226 -5.73 -5.52 14.43
C GLY A 226 -5.46 -5.11 12.98
N GLU A 227 -6.49 -5.15 12.13
CA GLU A 227 -6.42 -4.68 10.74
C GLU A 227 -6.12 -3.18 10.67
N LEU A 228 -6.76 -2.36 11.52
CA LEU A 228 -6.50 -0.92 11.60
C LEU A 228 -5.05 -0.63 12.03
N ALA A 229 -4.50 -1.39 12.99
CA ALA A 229 -3.10 -1.27 13.39
C ALA A 229 -2.14 -1.62 12.23
N GLY A 230 -2.42 -2.69 11.48
CA GLY A 230 -1.66 -3.06 10.28
C GLY A 230 -1.71 -1.99 9.19
N LEU A 231 -2.90 -1.49 8.85
CA LEU A 231 -3.08 -0.40 7.88
C LEU A 231 -2.38 0.90 8.33
N THR A 232 -2.35 1.17 9.64
CA THR A 232 -1.64 2.34 10.21
C THR A 232 -0.13 2.19 10.08
N ALA A 233 0.41 0.97 10.23
CA ALA A 233 1.82 0.69 9.94
C ALA A 233 2.13 0.89 8.44
N THR A 234 1.32 0.36 7.54
CA THR A 234 1.47 0.57 6.08
C THR A 234 1.37 2.05 5.69
N ALA A 235 0.49 2.82 6.32
CA ALA A 235 0.39 4.27 6.10
C ALA A 235 1.65 5.01 6.59
N ARG A 236 2.26 4.56 7.69
CA ARG A 236 3.55 5.08 8.16
C ARG A 236 4.69 4.73 7.21
N GLU A 237 4.81 3.48 6.80
CA GLU A 237 5.84 3.03 5.83
C GLU A 237 5.74 3.81 4.52
N ALA A 238 4.52 4.08 4.05
CA ALA A 238 4.29 4.93 2.88
C ALA A 238 4.68 6.40 3.11
N ALA A 239 4.52 6.95 4.32
CA ALA A 239 4.96 8.30 4.66
C ALA A 239 6.49 8.40 4.76
N ASP A 240 7.13 7.41 5.38
CA ASP A 240 8.59 7.30 5.46
C ASP A 240 9.20 7.12 4.04
N ALA A 241 8.51 6.40 3.14
CA ALA A 241 8.88 6.30 1.72
C ALA A 241 8.72 7.62 0.93
N VAL A 242 7.67 8.41 1.22
CA VAL A 242 7.53 9.78 0.64
C VAL A 242 8.67 10.68 1.12
N ALA A 243 9.03 10.61 2.41
CA ALA A 243 10.16 11.39 2.94
C ALA A 243 11.47 11.02 2.23
N ALA A 244 11.78 9.72 2.11
CA ALA A 244 12.96 9.24 1.39
C ALA A 244 12.99 9.68 -0.09
N ALA A 245 11.85 9.60 -0.80
CA ALA A 245 11.77 10.03 -2.19
C ALA A 245 11.96 11.55 -2.35
N ARG A 246 11.46 12.37 -1.41
CA ARG A 246 11.72 13.82 -1.39
C ARG A 246 13.20 14.14 -1.15
N THR A 247 13.86 13.42 -0.25
CA THR A 247 15.31 13.56 -0.03
C THR A 247 16.09 13.22 -1.29
N ALA A 248 15.78 12.09 -1.96
CA ALA A 248 16.47 11.69 -3.18
C ALA A 248 16.28 12.70 -4.33
N VAL A 249 15.09 13.29 -4.48
CA VAL A 249 14.86 14.39 -5.45
C VAL A 249 15.73 15.61 -5.11
N ALA A 250 15.82 16.01 -3.84
CA ALA A 250 16.65 17.16 -3.44
C ALA A 250 18.15 16.91 -3.66
N GLU A 251 18.67 15.73 -3.27
CA GLU A 251 20.05 15.32 -3.55
C GLU A 251 20.35 15.28 -5.06
N GLY A 252 19.37 14.85 -5.86
CA GLY A 252 19.47 14.87 -7.32
C GLY A 252 19.47 16.28 -7.92
N GLU A 253 18.76 17.24 -7.32
CA GLU A 253 18.72 18.65 -7.73
C GLU A 253 20.02 19.37 -7.36
N ASP A 254 20.58 19.12 -6.18
CA ASP A 254 21.91 19.62 -5.78
C ASP A 254 23.01 19.08 -6.71
N LEU A 255 22.99 17.79 -7.06
CA LEU A 255 23.94 17.20 -8.02
C LEU A 255 23.78 17.79 -9.42
N LEU A 256 22.54 18.06 -9.87
CA LEU A 256 22.31 18.77 -11.14
C LEU A 256 22.90 20.19 -11.09
N GLY A 257 22.76 20.90 -9.96
CA GLY A 257 23.38 22.21 -9.74
C GLY A 257 24.91 22.18 -9.84
N GLN A 258 25.54 21.17 -9.23
CA GLN A 258 26.99 20.96 -9.31
C GLN A 258 27.46 20.66 -10.74
N LEU A 259 26.75 19.82 -11.49
CA LEU A 259 27.06 19.50 -12.88
C LEU A 259 26.89 20.72 -13.81
N VAL A 260 25.85 21.53 -13.60
CA VAL A 260 25.65 22.79 -14.35
C VAL A 260 26.76 23.80 -14.04
N ALA A 261 27.21 23.91 -12.78
CA ALA A 261 28.35 24.75 -12.42
C ALA A 261 29.65 24.27 -13.11
N ALA A 262 29.94 22.97 -13.05
CA ALA A 262 31.12 22.38 -13.71
C ALA A 262 31.12 22.58 -15.23
N GLY A 263 29.98 22.36 -15.90
CA GLY A 263 29.83 22.64 -17.33
C GLY A 263 29.98 24.12 -17.68
N THR A 264 29.55 25.03 -16.79
CA THR A 264 29.77 26.48 -16.95
C THR A 264 31.25 26.84 -16.84
N THR A 265 32.00 26.20 -15.93
CA THR A 265 33.46 26.37 -15.82
C THR A 265 34.17 25.84 -17.08
N ALA A 266 33.85 24.62 -17.53
CA ALA A 266 34.45 24.05 -18.74
C ALA A 266 34.19 24.91 -20.00
N GLN A 267 32.99 25.50 -20.11
CA GLN A 267 32.67 26.42 -21.21
C GLN A 267 33.47 27.73 -21.11
N ALA A 268 33.65 28.28 -19.90
CA ALA A 268 34.46 29.47 -19.69
C ALA A 268 35.96 29.22 -19.99
N GLU A 269 36.49 28.05 -19.67
CA GLU A 269 37.85 27.63 -20.01
C GLU A 269 38.03 27.46 -21.53
N LEU A 270 37.05 26.89 -22.23
CA LEU A 270 37.04 26.78 -23.69
C LEU A 270 36.98 28.15 -24.39
N ASP A 271 36.18 29.09 -23.89
CA ASP A 271 36.08 30.44 -24.46
C ASP A 271 37.28 31.33 -24.10
N ALA A 272 37.93 31.10 -22.95
CA ALA A 272 39.23 31.67 -22.64
C ALA A 272 40.30 31.20 -23.64
N LEU A 273 40.43 29.88 -23.86
CA LEU A 273 41.40 29.33 -24.83
C LEU A 273 41.15 29.86 -26.26
N ARG A 274 39.89 30.00 -26.69
CA ARG A 274 39.54 30.64 -27.98
C ARG A 274 40.01 32.10 -28.07
N THR A 275 39.98 32.82 -26.95
CA THR A 275 40.47 34.20 -26.87
C THR A 275 42.00 34.24 -26.92
N ASP A 276 42.67 33.33 -26.20
CA ASP A 276 44.14 33.21 -26.21
C ASP A 276 44.68 32.81 -27.60
N ILE A 277 43.98 31.94 -28.34
CA ILE A 277 44.32 31.61 -29.74
C ILE A 277 44.23 32.84 -30.63
N ALA A 278 43.12 33.59 -30.58
CA ALA A 278 42.96 34.80 -31.39
C ALA A 278 44.03 35.87 -31.06
N GLN A 279 44.34 36.05 -29.78
CA GLN A 279 45.42 36.92 -29.31
C GLN A 279 46.79 36.46 -29.84
N ALA A 280 47.05 35.15 -29.89
CA ALA A 280 48.28 34.56 -30.40
C ALA A 280 48.40 34.63 -31.94
N GLU A 281 47.30 34.58 -32.69
CA GLU A 281 47.23 34.78 -34.14
C GLU A 281 47.46 36.25 -34.55
N ASP A 282 46.92 37.21 -33.77
CA ASP A 282 47.21 38.64 -33.92
C ASP A 282 48.69 38.93 -33.65
N ASP A 283 49.26 38.39 -32.57
CA ASP A 283 50.69 38.51 -32.26
C ASP A 283 51.55 37.86 -33.35
N LEU A 284 51.18 36.69 -33.87
CA LEU A 284 51.86 36.04 -35.00
C LEU A 284 51.89 36.96 -36.24
N THR A 285 50.76 37.58 -36.56
CA THR A 285 50.63 38.53 -37.67
C THR A 285 51.54 39.75 -37.48
N ALA A 286 51.67 40.25 -36.24
CA ALA A 286 52.61 41.32 -35.90
C ALA A 286 54.07 40.89 -36.02
N ARG A 287 54.44 39.67 -35.58
CA ARG A 287 55.79 39.11 -35.71
C ARG A 287 56.17 38.89 -37.18
N GLN A 288 55.29 38.31 -38.00
CA GLN A 288 55.51 38.12 -39.44
C GLN A 288 55.70 39.46 -40.17
N THR A 289 54.97 40.50 -39.76
CA THR A 289 55.16 41.87 -40.28
C THR A 289 56.53 42.43 -39.89
N ALA A 290 56.96 42.25 -38.64
CA ALA A 290 58.28 42.70 -38.17
C ALA A 290 59.44 41.96 -38.87
N ALA A 291 59.35 40.64 -39.02
CA ALA A 291 60.34 39.82 -39.75
C ALA A 291 60.45 40.26 -41.22
N THR A 292 59.32 40.54 -41.88
CA THR A 292 59.28 41.07 -43.25
C THR A 292 59.97 42.43 -43.35
N ALA A 293 59.74 43.33 -42.39
CA ALA A 293 60.39 44.63 -42.33
C ALA A 293 61.92 44.53 -42.09
N ALA A 294 62.36 43.61 -41.23
CA ALA A 294 63.77 43.35 -40.98
C ALA A 294 64.49 42.78 -42.21
N ALA A 295 63.89 41.79 -42.89
CA ALA A 295 64.41 41.25 -44.15
C ALA A 295 64.47 42.31 -45.27
N ALA A 296 63.49 43.21 -45.33
CA ALA A 296 63.52 44.37 -46.23
C ALA A 296 64.66 45.34 -45.89
N ALA A 297 64.93 45.60 -44.60
CA ALA A 297 66.03 46.45 -44.16
C ALA A 297 67.42 45.87 -44.49
N VAL A 298 67.61 44.55 -44.32
CA VAL A 298 68.81 43.83 -44.79
C VAL A 298 68.97 43.97 -46.30
N THR A 299 67.90 43.77 -47.06
CA THR A 299 67.89 43.90 -48.52
C THR A 299 68.26 45.31 -48.97
N ALA A 300 67.66 46.35 -48.37
CA ALA A 300 67.98 47.74 -48.65
C ALA A 300 69.44 48.09 -48.31
N LYS A 301 69.99 47.56 -47.21
CA LYS A 301 71.41 47.76 -46.84
C LYS A 301 72.36 47.05 -47.80
N ASN A 302 72.02 45.85 -48.27
CA ASN A 302 72.80 45.14 -49.30
C ASN A 302 72.86 45.97 -50.60
N THR A 303 71.73 46.49 -51.08
CA THR A 303 71.66 47.37 -52.26
C THR A 303 72.48 48.65 -52.06
N ALA A 304 72.39 49.29 -50.88
CA ALA A 304 73.19 50.49 -50.58
C ALA A 304 74.70 50.22 -50.61
N VAL A 305 75.16 49.07 -50.10
CA VAL A 305 76.58 48.65 -50.22
C VAL A 305 76.96 48.45 -51.69
N SER A 306 76.14 47.75 -52.47
CA SER A 306 76.43 47.46 -53.88
C SER A 306 76.52 48.74 -54.73
N ASN A 307 75.63 49.71 -54.50
CA ASN A 307 75.68 51.01 -55.18
C ASN A 307 76.94 51.78 -54.77
N ALA A 308 77.25 51.84 -53.47
CA ALA A 308 78.41 52.55 -52.97
C ALA A 308 79.74 51.97 -53.49
N GLN A 309 79.79 50.66 -53.78
CA GLN A 309 80.92 49.99 -54.43
C GLN A 309 81.06 50.37 -55.92
N ALA A 310 79.96 50.51 -56.67
CA ALA A 310 80.00 50.96 -58.07
C ALA A 310 80.41 52.45 -58.19
N ASP A 311 79.95 53.30 -57.26
CA ASP A 311 80.41 54.68 -57.14
C ASP A 311 81.91 54.75 -56.84
N LEU A 312 82.42 53.87 -55.96
CA LEU A 312 83.83 53.78 -55.61
C LEU A 312 84.70 53.40 -56.83
N GLU A 313 84.30 52.40 -57.61
CA GLU A 313 84.98 52.00 -58.85
C GLU A 313 85.00 53.14 -59.89
N THR A 314 83.90 53.89 -59.98
CA THR A 314 83.78 55.08 -60.83
C THR A 314 84.74 56.19 -60.39
N LEU A 315 84.83 56.46 -59.09
CA LEU A 315 85.76 57.44 -58.52
C LEU A 315 87.23 57.01 -58.65
N GLN A 316 87.53 55.71 -58.49
CA GLN A 316 88.88 55.15 -58.72
C GLN A 316 89.31 55.29 -60.18
N THR A 317 88.38 55.07 -61.12
CA THR A 317 88.59 55.33 -62.55
C THR A 317 88.87 56.81 -62.82
N ALA A 318 88.11 57.73 -62.20
CA ALA A 318 88.33 59.17 -62.32
C ALA A 318 89.70 59.62 -61.75
N ALA A 319 90.08 59.10 -60.57
CA ALA A 319 91.37 59.39 -59.94
C ALA A 319 92.57 58.86 -60.77
N THR A 320 92.41 57.71 -61.43
CA THR A 320 93.41 57.17 -62.36
C THR A 320 93.58 58.10 -63.57
N ARG A 321 92.48 58.49 -64.24
CA ARG A 321 92.51 59.43 -65.37
C ARG A 321 93.12 60.80 -65.02
N ALA A 322 92.89 61.30 -63.80
CA ALA A 322 93.54 62.50 -63.31
C ALA A 322 95.07 62.31 -63.12
N GLY A 323 95.50 61.12 -62.70
CA GLY A 323 96.91 60.74 -62.60
C GLY A 323 97.58 60.66 -63.97
N ASP A 324 96.91 60.05 -64.95
CA ASP A 324 97.35 60.00 -66.34
C ASP A 324 97.47 61.40 -66.94
N ALA A 325 96.51 62.28 -66.67
CA ALA A 325 96.53 63.68 -67.14
C ALA A 325 97.71 64.48 -66.55
N VAL A 326 97.97 64.37 -65.24
CA VAL A 326 99.17 64.99 -64.61
C VAL A 326 100.46 64.44 -65.22
N THR A 327 100.52 63.13 -65.50
CA THR A 327 101.71 62.47 -66.08
C THR A 327 101.94 62.89 -67.52
N ALA A 328 100.88 62.95 -68.34
CA ALA A 328 100.94 63.43 -69.72
C ALA A 328 101.35 64.91 -69.78
N GLN A 329 100.78 65.77 -68.93
CA GLN A 329 101.13 67.19 -68.86
C GLN A 329 102.60 67.38 -68.43
N THR A 330 103.07 66.64 -67.43
CA THR A 330 104.48 66.66 -67.00
C THR A 330 105.40 66.27 -68.16
N THR A 331 105.05 65.22 -68.89
CA THR A 331 105.80 64.76 -70.07
C THR A 331 105.83 65.82 -71.18
N ALA A 332 104.70 66.49 -71.42
CA ALA A 332 104.59 67.57 -72.40
C ALA A 332 105.45 68.80 -72.03
N VAL A 333 105.51 69.17 -70.75
CA VAL A 333 106.42 70.21 -70.24
C VAL A 333 107.87 69.83 -70.54
N THR A 334 108.32 68.64 -70.13
CA THR A 334 109.71 68.21 -70.34
C THR A 334 110.09 68.12 -71.83
N ALA A 335 109.18 67.66 -72.69
CA ALA A 335 109.39 67.63 -74.14
C ALA A 335 109.49 69.05 -74.74
N ALA A 336 108.66 69.99 -74.27
CA ALA A 336 108.70 71.38 -74.72
C ALA A 336 109.97 72.11 -74.24
N GLU A 337 110.45 71.82 -73.03
CA GLU A 337 111.74 72.32 -72.50
C GLU A 337 112.93 71.79 -73.31
N ALA A 338 112.94 70.50 -73.67
CA ALA A 338 113.98 69.92 -74.51
C ALA A 338 114.01 70.56 -75.92
N ALA A 339 112.84 70.79 -76.53
CA ALA A 339 112.74 71.49 -77.82
C ALA A 339 113.22 72.95 -77.74
N LEU A 340 112.93 73.64 -76.64
CA LEU A 340 113.38 75.01 -76.37
C LEU A 340 114.92 75.11 -76.25
N VAL A 341 115.59 74.11 -75.67
CA VAL A 341 117.06 74.04 -75.63
C VAL A 341 117.65 73.97 -77.04
N THR A 342 117.08 73.13 -77.92
CA THR A 342 117.51 73.02 -79.33
C THR A 342 117.32 74.34 -80.08
N LEU A 343 116.16 74.98 -79.97
CA LEU A 343 115.87 76.27 -80.62
C LEU A 343 116.81 77.38 -80.16
N ARG A 344 117.19 77.41 -78.87
CA ARG A 344 118.18 78.35 -78.34
C ARG A 344 119.57 78.12 -78.94
N ALA A 345 119.99 76.86 -79.08
CA ALA A 345 121.26 76.53 -79.72
C ALA A 345 121.29 76.93 -81.21
N ASP A 346 120.17 76.81 -81.94
CA ASP A 346 120.08 77.26 -83.33
C ASP A 346 120.03 78.79 -83.47
N ALA A 347 119.41 79.50 -82.51
CA ALA A 347 119.50 80.96 -82.43
C ALA A 347 120.94 81.44 -82.18
N THR A 348 121.72 80.76 -81.33
CA THR A 348 123.15 81.05 -81.14
C THR A 348 123.94 80.85 -82.44
N LYS A 349 123.79 79.71 -83.13
CA LYS A 349 124.46 79.46 -84.43
C LYS A 349 124.15 80.55 -85.47
N ALA A 350 122.90 81.04 -85.50
CA ALA A 350 122.51 82.12 -86.41
C ALA A 350 123.20 83.45 -86.05
N ALA A 351 123.36 83.76 -84.75
CA ALA A 351 124.07 84.95 -84.28
C ALA A 351 125.58 84.89 -84.59
N ASP A 352 126.20 83.72 -84.39
CA ASP A 352 127.60 83.48 -84.74
C ASP A 352 127.83 83.66 -86.24
N ALA A 353 126.91 83.17 -87.08
CA ALA A 353 126.99 83.31 -88.54
C ALA A 353 126.87 84.78 -89.00
N VAL A 354 125.94 85.57 -88.44
CA VAL A 354 125.85 87.02 -88.70
C VAL A 354 127.15 87.73 -88.31
N THR A 355 127.71 87.38 -87.16
CA THR A 355 128.96 87.95 -86.64
C THR A 355 130.15 87.63 -87.55
N ALA A 356 130.29 86.37 -87.98
CA ALA A 356 131.35 85.93 -88.89
C ALA A 356 131.27 86.63 -90.26
N ASN A 357 130.08 86.76 -90.83
CA ASN A 357 129.89 87.47 -92.11
C ASN A 357 130.23 88.97 -91.99
N THR A 358 129.92 89.58 -90.85
CA THR A 358 130.29 90.99 -90.57
C THR A 358 131.81 91.17 -90.50
N ALA A 359 132.55 90.25 -89.90
CA ALA A 359 134.01 90.26 -89.87
C ALA A 359 134.65 90.07 -91.27
N LEU A 360 134.04 89.23 -92.13
CA LEU A 360 134.47 89.06 -93.52
C LEU A 360 134.27 90.35 -94.34
N GLN A 361 133.13 91.04 -94.20
CA GLN A 361 132.90 92.33 -94.86
C GLN A 361 133.97 93.38 -94.49
N GLY A 362 134.31 93.48 -93.20
CA GLY A 362 135.39 94.37 -92.74
C GLY A 362 136.74 94.05 -93.38
N THR A 363 137.07 92.75 -93.47
CA THR A 363 138.31 92.26 -94.09
C THR A 363 138.39 92.62 -95.58
N VAL A 364 137.33 92.36 -96.35
CA VAL A 364 137.28 92.67 -97.79
C VAL A 364 137.30 94.19 -98.04
N THR A 365 136.63 94.97 -97.20
CA THR A 365 136.67 96.45 -97.26
C THR A 365 138.09 96.99 -97.06
N GLY A 366 138.87 96.40 -96.15
CA GLY A 366 140.29 96.70 -95.98
C GLY A 366 141.12 96.40 -97.23
N GLN A 367 140.90 95.22 -97.84
CA GLN A 367 141.61 94.79 -99.05
C GLN A 367 141.30 95.68 -100.27
N ILE A 368 140.03 96.05 -100.49
CA ILE A 368 139.60 97.04 -101.51
C ILE A 368 140.34 98.38 -101.31
N THR A 369 140.46 98.82 -100.05
CA THR A 369 141.09 100.10 -99.70
C THR A 369 142.59 100.08 -99.96
N GLN A 370 143.27 98.97 -99.72
CA GLN A 370 144.71 98.84 -100.00
C GLN A 370 145.00 98.80 -101.50
N LEU A 371 144.27 97.96 -102.26
CA LEU A 371 144.44 97.85 -103.72
C LEU A 371 144.29 99.22 -104.43
N LYS A 372 143.35 100.07 -103.99
CA LYS A 372 143.21 101.45 -104.50
C LYS A 372 144.45 102.31 -104.29
N LYS A 373 145.15 102.18 -103.16
CA LYS A 373 146.41 102.90 -102.90
C LYS A 373 147.52 102.42 -103.82
N ASP A 374 147.64 101.11 -103.98
CA ASP A 374 148.72 100.49 -104.76
C ASP A 374 148.61 100.85 -106.26
N ILE A 375 147.38 100.86 -106.80
CA ILE A 375 147.07 101.37 -108.15
C ILE A 375 147.48 102.84 -108.29
N THR A 376 147.19 103.67 -107.28
CA THR A 376 147.50 105.11 -107.31
C THR A 376 149.02 105.35 -107.31
N ALA A 377 149.77 104.61 -106.49
CA ALA A 377 151.23 104.70 -106.44
C ALA A 377 151.87 104.31 -107.78
N LYS A 378 151.47 103.18 -108.37
CA LYS A 378 152.03 102.69 -109.64
C LYS A 378 151.75 103.62 -110.82
N ASN A 379 150.61 104.31 -110.85
CA ASN A 379 150.34 105.34 -111.86
C ASN A 379 151.23 106.59 -111.70
N SER A 380 151.67 106.92 -110.49
CA SER A 380 152.65 107.99 -110.26
C SER A 380 154.03 107.60 -110.80
N GLU A 381 154.47 106.36 -110.55
CA GLU A 381 155.72 105.80 -111.12
C GLU A 381 155.72 105.79 -112.66
N ILE A 382 154.61 105.40 -113.29
CA ILE A 382 154.40 105.49 -114.74
C ILE A 382 154.65 106.92 -115.24
N THR A 383 154.01 107.89 -114.60
CA THR A 383 154.11 109.31 -114.99
C THR A 383 155.55 109.82 -114.91
N THR A 384 156.25 109.50 -113.81
CA THR A 384 157.67 109.89 -113.62
C THR A 384 158.58 109.26 -114.69
N LYS A 385 158.39 107.99 -115.02
CA LYS A 385 159.17 107.29 -116.07
C LYS A 385 158.91 107.90 -117.46
N GLN A 386 157.67 108.31 -117.75
CA GLN A 386 157.31 109.02 -118.98
C GLN A 386 158.03 110.38 -119.10
N THR A 387 158.08 111.19 -118.05
CA THR A 387 158.80 112.48 -118.09
C THR A 387 160.32 112.27 -118.29
N ALA A 388 160.90 111.26 -117.64
CA ALA A 388 162.31 110.92 -117.82
C ALA A 388 162.63 110.48 -119.26
N LEU A 389 161.73 109.71 -119.89
CA LEU A 389 161.85 109.23 -121.27
C LEU A 389 161.93 110.39 -122.26
N THR A 390 160.94 111.29 -122.25
CA THR A 390 160.91 112.47 -123.14
C THR A 390 162.10 113.41 -122.93
N THR A 391 162.61 113.50 -121.69
CA THR A 391 163.83 114.25 -121.39
C THR A 391 165.06 113.63 -122.07
N ALA A 392 165.19 112.31 -122.03
CA ALA A 392 166.30 111.60 -122.69
C ALA A 392 166.20 111.67 -124.22
N GLU A 393 165.00 111.56 -124.79
CA GLU A 393 164.73 111.72 -126.24
C GLU A 393 165.09 113.14 -126.75
N THR A 394 164.76 114.17 -125.97
CA THR A 394 165.14 115.56 -126.28
C THR A 394 166.65 115.76 -126.22
N GLN A 395 167.33 115.20 -125.22
CA GLN A 395 168.79 115.26 -125.07
C GLN A 395 169.52 114.51 -126.19
N LEU A 396 169.02 113.33 -126.59
CA LEU A 396 169.53 112.57 -127.74
C LEU A 396 169.50 113.41 -129.02
N THR A 397 168.38 114.11 -129.26
CA THR A 397 168.19 114.96 -130.44
C THR A 397 169.17 116.14 -130.45
N ALA A 398 169.38 116.80 -129.30
CA ALA A 398 170.35 117.90 -129.19
C ALA A 398 171.80 117.44 -129.46
N LEU A 399 172.18 116.26 -128.98
CA LEU A 399 173.48 115.65 -129.25
C LEU A 399 173.65 115.28 -130.73
N GLN A 400 172.59 114.76 -131.38
CA GLN A 400 172.60 114.48 -132.83
C GLN A 400 172.80 115.76 -133.67
N VAL A 401 172.25 116.90 -133.24
CA VAL A 401 172.52 118.20 -133.86
C VAL A 401 174.00 118.60 -133.65
N GLN A 402 174.53 118.53 -132.42
CA GLN A 402 175.94 118.81 -132.16
C GLN A 402 176.89 117.93 -132.98
N LYS A 403 176.61 116.63 -133.11
CA LYS A 403 177.34 115.71 -133.98
C LYS A 403 177.41 116.25 -135.41
N THR A 404 176.28 116.66 -135.95
CA THR A 404 176.17 117.16 -137.34
C THR A 404 176.91 118.50 -137.53
N THR A 405 176.89 119.39 -136.54
CA THR A 405 177.71 120.61 -136.56
C THR A 405 179.21 120.28 -136.53
N LEU A 406 179.64 119.34 -135.69
CA LEU A 406 181.03 118.92 -135.60
C LEU A 406 181.52 118.24 -136.88
N ASP A 407 180.72 117.35 -137.49
CA ASP A 407 180.98 116.78 -138.82
C ASP A 407 181.19 117.88 -139.88
N SER A 408 180.38 118.94 -139.84
CA SER A 408 180.50 120.09 -140.75
C SER A 408 181.76 120.93 -140.49
N ASP A 409 182.09 121.23 -139.23
CA ASP A 409 183.34 121.93 -138.85
C ASP A 409 184.57 121.15 -139.34
N ILE A 410 184.56 119.82 -139.19
CA ILE A 410 185.63 118.90 -139.63
C ILE A 410 185.80 118.96 -141.15
N ALA A 411 184.69 118.97 -141.89
CA ALA A 411 184.69 119.05 -143.34
C ALA A 411 185.23 120.41 -143.83
N ASP A 412 184.75 121.53 -143.28
CA ASP A 412 185.17 122.88 -143.70
C ASP A 412 186.66 123.13 -143.42
N LEU A 413 187.15 122.71 -142.25
CA LEU A 413 188.59 122.72 -141.94
C LEU A 413 189.40 121.84 -142.91
N THR A 414 188.86 120.70 -143.35
CA THR A 414 189.50 119.83 -144.35
C THR A 414 189.60 120.49 -145.72
N THR A 415 188.59 121.25 -146.13
CA THR A 415 188.63 122.06 -147.36
C THR A 415 189.73 123.12 -147.26
N ARG A 416 189.74 123.92 -146.19
CA ARG A 416 190.68 125.05 -146.02
C ARG A 416 192.14 124.63 -145.88
N ILE A 417 192.41 123.41 -145.38
CA ILE A 417 193.75 122.78 -145.42
C ILE A 417 194.25 122.61 -146.86
N SER A 418 193.35 122.30 -147.79
CA SER A 418 193.65 121.74 -149.11
C SER A 418 193.99 122.80 -150.16
N GLU A 419 193.52 124.04 -149.98
CA GLU A 419 193.65 125.13 -150.96
C GLU A 419 195.04 125.80 -150.98
N ILE A 420 195.86 125.59 -149.95
CA ILE A 420 197.16 126.26 -149.75
C ILE A 420 198.21 125.71 -150.74
N LYS A 421 198.50 126.47 -151.82
CA LYS A 421 199.52 126.14 -152.83
C LYS A 421 200.81 126.97 -152.68
N GLY A 422 201.89 126.32 -152.23
CA GLY A 422 203.28 126.80 -152.36
C GLY A 422 203.95 127.25 -151.04
N ASN A 423 204.95 126.49 -150.61
CA ASN A 423 206.00 126.81 -149.60
C ASN A 423 205.65 127.75 -148.43
N ASN A 424 204.50 127.57 -147.78
CA ASN A 424 204.18 128.24 -146.52
C ASN A 424 203.57 127.25 -145.51
N SER A 425 204.43 126.55 -144.77
CA SER A 425 204.10 125.36 -143.96
C SER A 425 203.14 125.61 -142.80
N ASN A 426 203.20 126.80 -142.21
CA ASN A 426 202.69 127.02 -140.86
C ASN A 426 201.15 127.06 -140.80
N LEU A 427 200.50 127.62 -141.82
CA LEU A 427 199.04 127.70 -141.88
C LEU A 427 198.37 126.32 -142.00
N ARG A 428 198.99 125.40 -142.75
CA ARG A 428 198.44 124.04 -142.98
C ARG A 428 198.44 123.18 -141.71
N LYS A 429 199.45 123.35 -140.84
CA LYS A 429 199.56 122.63 -139.56
C LYS A 429 198.43 123.02 -138.59
N SER A 430 198.20 124.32 -138.43
CA SER A 430 197.16 124.87 -137.53
C SER A 430 195.76 124.30 -137.80
N LEU A 431 195.35 124.29 -139.08
CA LEU A 431 194.03 123.78 -139.47
C LEU A 431 193.90 122.26 -139.28
N MET A 432 194.98 121.49 -139.46
CA MET A 432 194.98 120.05 -139.16
C MET A 432 194.76 119.77 -137.67
N ASP A 433 195.36 120.58 -136.79
CA ASP A 433 195.23 120.44 -135.34
C ASP A 433 193.81 120.81 -134.87
N GLN A 434 193.22 121.87 -135.44
CA GLN A 434 191.81 122.23 -135.20
C GLN A 434 190.84 121.13 -135.65
N ARG A 435 191.09 120.50 -136.80
CA ARG A 435 190.27 119.37 -137.26
C ARG A 435 190.38 118.18 -136.31
N SER A 436 191.59 117.87 -135.84
CA SER A 436 191.81 116.75 -134.92
C SER A 436 191.11 116.93 -133.57
N LEU A 437 190.99 118.16 -133.07
CA LEU A 437 190.17 118.48 -131.90
C LEU A 437 188.68 118.21 -132.16
N LYS A 438 188.14 118.72 -133.27
CA LYS A 438 186.73 118.51 -133.63
C LYS A 438 186.39 117.04 -133.87
N GLN A 439 187.32 116.25 -134.39
CA GLN A 439 187.17 114.79 -134.53
C GLN A 439 187.11 114.07 -133.16
N ALA A 440 187.73 114.62 -132.10
CA ALA A 440 187.59 114.09 -130.74
C ALA A 440 186.25 114.49 -130.10
N ASP A 441 185.81 115.74 -130.26
CA ASP A 441 184.47 116.20 -129.84
C ASP A 441 183.37 115.31 -130.46
N LEU A 442 183.49 115.02 -131.76
CA LEU A 442 182.56 114.17 -132.51
C LEU A 442 182.49 112.75 -131.92
N ALA A 443 183.63 112.17 -131.54
CA ALA A 443 183.67 110.84 -130.92
C ALA A 443 182.94 110.83 -129.56
N ALA A 444 183.18 111.85 -128.72
CA ALA A 444 182.51 111.98 -127.43
C ALA A 444 180.98 112.13 -127.57
N VAL A 445 180.52 112.94 -128.53
CA VAL A 445 179.08 113.11 -128.80
C VAL A 445 178.44 111.81 -129.32
N ASN A 446 179.13 111.04 -130.18
CA ASN A 446 178.63 109.73 -130.62
C ASN A 446 178.46 108.74 -129.44
N THR A 447 179.38 108.73 -128.47
CA THR A 447 179.21 107.91 -127.25
C THR A 447 177.98 108.34 -126.46
N GLN A 448 177.81 109.65 -126.23
CA GLN A 448 176.64 110.17 -125.49
C GLN A 448 175.30 109.89 -126.21
N ILE A 449 175.29 109.84 -127.55
CA ILE A 449 174.14 109.42 -128.36
C ILE A 449 173.80 107.93 -128.11
N ALA A 450 174.81 107.05 -128.06
CA ALA A 450 174.61 105.62 -127.78
C ALA A 450 174.13 105.37 -126.34
N ASP A 451 174.70 106.08 -125.36
CA ASP A 451 174.28 106.03 -123.96
C ASP A 451 172.82 106.48 -123.80
N LYS A 452 172.43 107.57 -124.47
CA LYS A 452 171.05 108.08 -124.45
C LYS A 452 170.06 107.13 -125.14
N GLY A 453 170.43 106.52 -126.27
CA GLY A 453 169.62 105.47 -126.91
C GLY A 453 169.37 104.28 -125.97
N THR A 454 170.40 103.86 -125.23
CA THR A 454 170.30 102.81 -124.21
C THR A 454 169.37 103.22 -123.06
N GLN A 455 169.50 104.46 -122.55
CA GLN A 455 168.64 105.00 -121.50
C GLN A 455 167.16 105.06 -121.90
N ILE A 456 166.87 105.47 -123.14
CA ILE A 456 165.51 105.55 -123.71
C ILE A 456 164.86 104.16 -123.76
N SER A 457 165.57 103.16 -124.27
CA SER A 457 165.07 101.78 -124.36
C SER A 457 164.75 101.19 -122.98
N GLY A 458 165.62 101.41 -121.99
CA GLY A 458 165.36 100.98 -120.60
C GLY A 458 164.10 101.61 -120.00
N LEU A 459 163.90 102.92 -120.20
CA LEU A 459 162.72 103.63 -119.69
C LEU A 459 161.41 103.19 -120.39
N GLN A 460 161.46 102.81 -121.66
CA GLN A 460 160.31 102.21 -122.37
C GLN A 460 159.96 100.80 -121.84
N GLY A 461 160.98 100.01 -121.46
CA GLY A 461 160.79 98.72 -120.79
C GLY A 461 160.12 98.84 -119.41
N ASP A 462 160.63 99.74 -118.56
CA ASP A 462 160.04 100.07 -117.25
C ASP A 462 158.56 100.44 -117.37
N LEU A 463 158.24 101.33 -118.32
CA LEU A 463 156.89 101.86 -118.52
C LEU A 463 155.88 100.78 -118.96
N THR A 464 156.36 99.76 -119.67
CA THR A 464 155.55 98.62 -120.12
C THR A 464 155.23 97.71 -118.93
N THR A 465 156.24 97.34 -118.15
CA THR A 465 156.09 96.51 -116.94
C THR A 465 155.14 97.17 -115.93
N LEU A 466 155.27 98.47 -115.72
CA LEU A 466 154.42 99.24 -114.81
C LEU A 466 152.94 99.26 -115.23
N LYS A 467 152.63 99.33 -116.53
CA LYS A 467 151.23 99.24 -117.01
C LYS A 467 150.59 97.89 -116.68
N THR A 468 151.29 96.79 -116.99
CA THR A 468 150.79 95.43 -116.68
C THR A 468 150.54 95.22 -115.18
N GLN A 469 151.33 95.86 -114.30
CA GLN A 469 151.08 95.85 -112.85
C GLN A 469 149.80 96.61 -112.46
N VAL A 470 149.54 97.79 -113.06
CA VAL A 470 148.30 98.55 -112.84
C VAL A 470 147.07 97.76 -113.31
N ASP A 471 147.13 97.12 -114.47
CA ASP A 471 146.03 96.32 -115.00
C ASP A 471 145.71 95.10 -114.11
N SER A 472 146.74 94.42 -113.60
CA SER A 472 146.58 93.31 -112.64
C SER A 472 145.93 93.76 -111.33
N LEU A 473 146.34 94.90 -110.78
CA LEU A 473 145.76 95.44 -109.55
C LEU A 473 144.31 95.90 -109.75
N ASN A 474 143.97 96.48 -110.91
CA ASN A 474 142.60 96.84 -111.27
C ASN A 474 141.68 95.61 -111.32
N ALA A 475 142.14 94.48 -111.89
CA ALA A 475 141.38 93.24 -111.92
C ALA A 475 141.13 92.67 -110.50
N GLN A 476 142.14 92.70 -109.63
CA GLN A 476 142.01 92.30 -108.22
C GLN A 476 141.03 93.20 -107.45
N LEU A 477 141.08 94.51 -107.70
CA LEU A 477 140.17 95.49 -107.10
C LEU A 477 138.70 95.23 -107.49
N LEU A 478 138.44 94.90 -108.76
CA LEU A 478 137.09 94.58 -109.24
C LEU A 478 136.57 93.27 -108.61
N ALA A 479 137.41 92.23 -108.55
CA ALA A 479 137.04 90.97 -107.92
C ALA A 479 136.64 91.15 -106.44
N LYS A 480 137.41 91.94 -105.68
CA LYS A 480 137.13 92.23 -104.27
C LYS A 480 135.87 93.09 -104.08
N GLN A 481 135.54 93.98 -105.01
CA GLN A 481 134.25 94.70 -104.99
C GLN A 481 133.05 93.75 -105.21
N GLY A 482 133.19 92.74 -106.07
CA GLY A 482 132.19 91.67 -106.21
C GLY A 482 132.00 90.86 -104.93
N GLU A 483 133.10 90.45 -104.30
CA GLU A 483 133.11 89.71 -103.03
C GLU A 483 132.42 90.51 -101.90
N SER A 484 132.69 91.82 -101.79
CA SER A 484 132.00 92.71 -100.85
C SER A 484 130.48 92.76 -101.07
N SER A 485 130.04 92.72 -102.33
CA SER A 485 128.60 92.77 -102.67
C SER A 485 127.90 91.45 -102.33
N ALA A 486 128.58 90.31 -102.52
CA ALA A 486 128.06 89.00 -102.14
C ALA A 486 127.90 88.87 -100.61
N LEU A 487 128.91 89.27 -99.83
CA LEU A 487 128.86 89.27 -98.36
C LEU A 487 127.78 90.21 -97.81
N GLN A 488 127.44 91.30 -98.51
CA GLN A 488 126.34 92.19 -98.14
C GLN A 488 124.97 91.53 -98.33
N LEU A 489 124.74 90.82 -99.45
CA LEU A 489 123.50 90.06 -99.67
C LEU A 489 123.34 88.94 -98.63
N GLN A 490 124.43 88.24 -98.31
CA GLN A 490 124.45 87.18 -97.29
C GLN A 490 124.12 87.71 -95.88
N ALA A 491 124.44 88.97 -95.57
CA ALA A 491 124.15 89.55 -94.25
C ALA A 491 122.65 89.71 -94.00
N ALA A 492 121.90 90.16 -95.01
CA ALA A 492 120.44 90.28 -94.93
C ALA A 492 119.77 88.92 -94.70
N GLN A 493 120.26 87.87 -95.38
CA GLN A 493 119.75 86.51 -95.21
C GLN A 493 120.01 85.96 -93.81
N LEU A 494 121.25 86.06 -93.32
CA LEU A 494 121.62 85.59 -91.98
C LEU A 494 120.88 86.34 -90.86
N GLN A 495 120.68 87.66 -91.01
CA GLN A 495 119.91 88.46 -90.06
C GLN A 495 118.42 88.06 -90.03
N ALA A 496 117.84 87.66 -91.16
CA ALA A 496 116.50 87.09 -91.20
C ALA A 496 116.43 85.72 -90.48
N THR A 497 117.42 84.85 -90.70
CA THR A 497 117.53 83.55 -90.00
C THR A 497 117.61 83.72 -88.48
N LEU A 498 118.46 84.65 -88.00
CA LEU A 498 118.58 84.97 -86.58
C LEU A 498 117.26 85.50 -86.00
N THR A 499 116.56 86.36 -86.74
CA THR A 499 115.27 86.91 -86.32
C THR A 499 114.23 85.80 -86.17
N ALA A 500 114.12 84.90 -87.16
CA ALA A 500 113.21 83.76 -87.11
C ALA A 500 113.52 82.78 -85.97
N ALA A 501 114.81 82.49 -85.73
CA ALA A 501 115.24 81.61 -84.63
C ALA A 501 114.89 82.20 -83.25
N ASN A 502 115.14 83.50 -83.03
CA ASN A 502 114.75 84.19 -81.80
C ASN A 502 113.23 84.22 -81.60
N THR A 503 112.44 84.38 -82.67
CA THR A 503 110.97 84.29 -82.60
C THR A 503 110.52 82.88 -82.21
N ALA A 504 111.12 81.83 -82.78
CA ALA A 504 110.81 80.45 -82.43
C ALA A 504 111.13 80.12 -80.96
N VAL A 505 112.25 80.62 -80.44
CA VAL A 505 112.60 80.53 -79.00
C VAL A 505 111.52 81.21 -78.14
N ALA A 506 111.15 82.45 -78.45
CA ALA A 506 110.16 83.20 -77.67
C ALA A 506 108.78 82.52 -77.64
N THR A 507 108.32 81.98 -78.78
CA THR A 507 107.08 81.17 -78.84
C THR A 507 107.21 79.90 -77.99
N LYS A 508 108.35 79.20 -78.03
CA LYS A 508 108.53 77.96 -77.26
C LYS A 508 108.68 78.20 -75.76
N ASP A 509 109.24 79.33 -75.33
CA ASP A 509 109.20 79.79 -73.94
C ASP A 509 107.75 80.01 -73.45
N ALA A 510 106.90 80.64 -74.28
CA ALA A 510 105.48 80.85 -73.97
C ALA A 510 104.68 79.53 -73.91
N ASP A 511 104.97 78.57 -74.80
CA ASP A 511 104.42 77.21 -74.72
C ASP A 511 104.79 76.54 -73.38
N VAL A 512 106.07 76.56 -73.00
CA VAL A 512 106.56 75.96 -71.75
C VAL A 512 105.91 76.62 -70.53
N ALA A 513 105.78 77.94 -70.52
CA ALA A 513 105.11 78.67 -69.43
C ALA A 513 103.61 78.27 -69.31
N THR A 514 102.93 78.11 -70.44
CA THR A 514 101.52 77.71 -70.50
C THR A 514 101.31 76.26 -70.06
N LEU A 515 102.17 75.34 -70.51
CA LEU A 515 102.11 73.93 -70.10
C LEU A 515 102.40 73.78 -68.59
N LYS A 516 103.29 74.61 -68.04
CA LYS A 516 103.58 74.65 -66.59
C LYS A 516 102.44 75.22 -65.76
N SER A 517 101.76 76.28 -66.22
CA SER A 517 100.66 76.91 -65.44
C SER A 517 99.41 76.03 -65.33
N GLN A 518 99.23 75.09 -66.27
CA GLN A 518 98.17 74.07 -66.22
C GLN A 518 98.44 72.96 -65.21
N LEU A 519 99.70 72.69 -64.85
CA LEU A 519 100.07 71.53 -64.03
C LEU A 519 99.51 71.57 -62.58
N PRO A 520 99.53 72.71 -61.84
CA PRO A 520 98.94 72.77 -60.50
C PRO A 520 97.44 72.46 -60.47
N ALA A 521 96.68 72.89 -61.48
CA ALA A 521 95.24 72.63 -61.55
C ALA A 521 94.94 71.12 -61.72
N LEU A 522 95.73 70.41 -62.54
CA LEU A 522 95.65 68.96 -62.68
C LEU A 522 96.09 68.23 -61.40
N GLN A 523 97.11 68.74 -60.69
CA GLN A 523 97.55 68.19 -59.41
C GLN A 523 96.48 68.33 -58.31
N THR A 524 95.78 69.47 -58.24
CA THR A 524 94.62 69.65 -57.36
C THR A 524 93.49 68.67 -57.71
N ALA A 525 93.10 68.57 -58.99
CA ALA A 525 92.07 67.65 -59.43
C ALA A 525 92.39 66.17 -59.10
N LEU A 526 93.67 65.77 -59.15
CA LEU A 526 94.14 64.46 -58.72
C LEU A 526 94.06 64.27 -57.18
N ALA A 527 94.35 65.32 -56.41
CA ALA A 527 94.21 65.29 -54.94
C ALA A 527 92.73 65.17 -54.53
N ASP A 528 91.86 65.96 -55.14
CA ASP A 528 90.41 65.94 -54.90
C ASP A 528 89.80 64.58 -55.27
N ALA A 529 90.15 64.03 -56.43
CA ALA A 529 89.69 62.70 -56.84
C ALA A 529 90.14 61.59 -55.87
N LYS A 530 91.37 61.67 -55.35
CA LYS A 530 91.86 60.74 -54.30
C LYS A 530 91.13 60.92 -52.97
N ALA A 531 90.79 62.15 -52.58
CA ALA A 531 90.01 62.42 -51.39
C ALA A 531 88.59 61.87 -51.49
N LEU A 532 87.94 61.99 -52.66
CA LEU A 532 86.63 61.40 -52.94
C LEU A 532 86.66 59.86 -52.89
N VAL A 533 87.70 59.23 -53.47
CA VAL A 533 87.91 57.77 -53.35
C VAL A 533 88.05 57.35 -51.88
N ALA A 534 88.84 58.08 -51.08
CA ALA A 534 89.03 57.75 -49.66
C ALA A 534 87.73 57.92 -48.84
N ALA A 535 86.96 58.98 -49.10
CA ALA A 535 85.66 59.21 -48.46
C ALA A 535 84.64 58.10 -48.82
N GLN A 536 84.57 57.71 -50.10
CA GLN A 536 83.66 56.65 -50.52
C GLN A 536 84.10 55.27 -50.04
N GLN A 537 85.41 55.02 -49.91
CA GLN A 537 85.93 53.79 -49.29
C GLN A 537 85.46 53.68 -47.83
N ALA A 538 85.49 54.78 -47.07
CA ALA A 538 84.98 54.82 -45.69
C ALA A 538 83.44 54.67 -45.61
N ASN A 539 82.70 55.22 -46.58
CA ASN A 539 81.26 55.02 -46.73
C ASN A 539 80.91 53.53 -46.94
N VAL A 540 81.59 52.86 -47.89
CA VAL A 540 81.45 51.42 -48.13
C VAL A 540 81.74 50.61 -46.85
N THR A 541 82.84 50.89 -46.15
CA THR A 541 83.17 50.22 -44.87
C THR A 541 82.09 50.43 -43.81
N THR A 542 81.53 51.64 -43.71
CA THR A 542 80.47 51.97 -42.75
C THR A 542 79.17 51.21 -43.05
N LEU A 543 78.75 51.19 -44.33
CA LEU A 543 77.56 50.46 -44.77
C LEU A 543 77.73 48.94 -44.62
N GLN A 544 78.94 48.40 -44.87
CA GLN A 544 79.28 47.00 -44.62
C GLN A 544 79.23 46.65 -43.14
N GLY A 545 79.78 47.50 -42.26
CA GLY A 545 79.76 47.31 -40.81
C GLY A 545 78.35 47.36 -40.18
N GLN A 546 77.39 48.00 -40.84
CA GLN A 546 75.98 48.00 -40.42
C GLN A 546 75.19 46.75 -40.83
N ARG A 547 75.72 45.89 -41.71
CA ARG A 547 75.00 44.70 -42.19
C ARG A 547 74.83 43.60 -41.12
N PRO A 548 75.85 43.21 -40.31
CA PRO A 548 75.71 42.08 -39.39
C PRO A 548 74.57 42.26 -38.39
N ALA A 549 74.45 43.45 -37.78
CA ALA A 549 73.38 43.75 -36.82
C ALA A 549 71.97 43.69 -37.45
N LEU A 550 71.83 44.10 -38.72
CA LEU A 550 70.56 43.97 -39.44
C LEU A 550 70.24 42.51 -39.81
N VAL A 551 71.25 41.69 -40.12
CA VAL A 551 71.07 40.25 -40.36
C VAL A 551 70.64 39.56 -39.06
N THR A 552 71.36 39.79 -37.96
CA THR A 552 70.98 39.25 -36.64
C THR A 552 69.56 39.65 -36.25
N ALA A 553 69.16 40.92 -36.40
CA ALA A 553 67.80 41.36 -36.12
C ALA A 553 66.73 40.77 -37.07
N ALA A 554 67.10 40.33 -38.27
CA ALA A 554 66.19 39.65 -39.20
C ALA A 554 66.07 38.15 -38.90
N ASP A 555 67.14 37.51 -38.41
CA ASP A 555 67.12 36.13 -37.93
C ASP A 555 66.37 36.04 -36.59
N GLU A 556 66.66 36.91 -35.61
CA GLU A 556 65.93 37.04 -34.34
C GLU A 556 64.42 37.27 -34.54
N ALA A 557 64.04 38.14 -35.49
CA ALA A 557 62.64 38.39 -35.81
C ALA A 557 61.96 37.19 -36.49
N ARG A 558 62.72 36.29 -37.11
CA ARG A 558 62.21 35.07 -37.77
C ARG A 558 62.10 33.90 -36.80
N ASP A 559 63.05 33.75 -35.88
CA ASP A 559 62.95 32.80 -34.78
C ASP A 559 61.75 33.16 -33.89
N ALA A 560 61.54 34.46 -33.60
CA ALA A 560 60.36 34.96 -32.90
C ALA A 560 59.02 34.82 -33.68
N VAL A 561 59.05 34.45 -34.97
CA VAL A 561 57.85 33.98 -35.70
C VAL A 561 57.66 32.49 -35.43
N ALA A 562 58.70 31.66 -35.55
CA ALA A 562 58.63 30.22 -35.33
C ALA A 562 58.20 29.87 -33.88
N ASP A 563 58.70 30.59 -32.87
CA ASP A 563 58.26 30.45 -31.48
C ASP A 563 56.76 30.75 -31.32
N GLN A 564 56.26 31.78 -32.02
CA GLN A 564 54.85 32.16 -31.96
C GLN A 564 53.94 31.20 -32.76
N GLU A 565 54.43 30.64 -33.88
CA GLU A 565 53.76 29.57 -34.62
C GLU A 565 53.60 28.31 -33.74
N GLN A 566 54.60 27.99 -32.91
CA GLN A 566 54.52 26.90 -31.94
C GLN A 566 53.50 27.20 -30.82
N VAL A 567 53.46 28.44 -30.28
CA VAL A 567 52.44 28.85 -29.29
C VAL A 567 51.02 28.69 -29.85
N VAL A 568 50.75 29.13 -31.08
CA VAL A 568 49.44 28.93 -31.73
C VAL A 568 49.13 27.44 -31.88
N ALA A 569 50.11 26.62 -32.31
CA ALA A 569 49.93 25.19 -32.47
C ALA A 569 49.59 24.46 -31.15
N ASP A 570 50.26 24.80 -30.06
CA ASP A 570 50.02 24.18 -28.74
C ASP A 570 48.66 24.58 -28.15
N LEU A 571 48.24 25.84 -28.32
CA LEU A 571 46.90 26.30 -27.92
C LEU A 571 45.80 25.60 -28.75
N VAL A 572 45.97 25.49 -30.06
CA VAL A 572 45.04 24.77 -30.95
C VAL A 572 44.99 23.27 -30.60
N ALA A 573 46.11 22.66 -30.19
CA ALA A 573 46.16 21.26 -29.77
C ALA A 573 45.40 20.98 -28.45
N ALA A 574 45.24 21.98 -27.58
CA ALA A 574 44.42 21.86 -26.36
C ALA A 574 42.90 21.95 -26.61
N LEU A 575 42.49 22.57 -27.72
CA LEU A 575 41.08 22.91 -28.00
C LEU A 575 40.13 21.70 -28.14
N PRO A 576 40.52 20.54 -28.70
CA PRO A 576 39.70 19.33 -28.69
C PRO A 576 39.38 18.84 -27.27
N GLY A 577 40.36 18.85 -26.36
CA GLY A 577 40.18 18.33 -24.99
C GLY A 577 39.18 19.15 -24.17
N LEU A 578 39.20 20.47 -24.30
CA LEU A 578 38.19 21.35 -23.69
C LEU A 578 36.82 21.24 -24.37
N THR A 579 36.78 21.05 -25.70
CA THR A 579 35.52 20.82 -26.43
C THR A 579 34.85 19.50 -26.00
N ASP A 580 35.62 18.43 -25.88
CA ASP A 580 35.14 17.14 -25.36
C ASP A 580 34.73 17.23 -23.88
N GLY A 581 35.43 18.03 -23.07
CA GLY A 581 35.08 18.32 -21.68
C GLY A 581 33.74 19.04 -21.51
N VAL A 582 33.43 20.01 -22.38
CA VAL A 582 32.11 20.64 -22.44
C VAL A 582 31.05 19.63 -22.86
N ALA A 583 31.26 18.86 -23.94
CA ALA A 583 30.31 17.87 -24.42
C ALA A 583 30.02 16.76 -23.38
N ALA A 584 31.03 16.30 -22.64
CA ALA A 584 30.88 15.37 -21.53
C ALA A 584 30.06 15.97 -20.37
N SER A 585 30.23 17.27 -20.10
CA SER A 585 29.46 18.00 -19.09
C SER A 585 27.99 18.14 -19.49
N GLU A 586 27.70 18.49 -20.75
CA GLU A 586 26.32 18.54 -21.29
C GLU A 586 25.63 17.16 -21.24
N ALA A 587 26.36 16.10 -21.56
CA ALA A 587 25.87 14.73 -21.46
C ALA A 587 25.55 14.33 -20.01
N ALA A 588 26.42 14.66 -19.06
CA ALA A 588 26.20 14.41 -17.63
C ALA A 588 25.00 15.19 -17.07
N ILE A 589 24.88 16.49 -17.43
CA ILE A 589 23.73 17.33 -17.09
C ILE A 589 22.43 16.74 -17.66
N THR A 590 22.47 16.15 -18.85
CA THR A 590 21.31 15.52 -19.48
C THR A 590 20.92 14.22 -18.76
N ALA A 591 21.87 13.32 -18.52
CA ALA A 591 21.63 12.09 -17.76
C ALA A 591 21.08 12.36 -16.35
N GLN A 592 21.56 13.40 -15.66
CA GLN A 592 21.06 13.77 -14.33
C GLN A 592 19.63 14.34 -14.36
N LYS A 593 19.22 15.01 -15.45
CA LYS A 593 17.81 15.43 -15.66
C LYS A 593 16.89 14.23 -15.83
N ASP A 594 17.33 13.18 -16.53
CA ASP A 594 16.57 11.94 -16.69
C ASP A 594 16.44 11.18 -15.37
N VAL A 595 17.52 11.09 -14.59
CA VAL A 595 17.50 10.55 -13.21
C VAL A 595 16.48 11.31 -12.34
N LEU A 596 16.47 12.64 -12.39
CA LEU A 596 15.49 13.46 -11.68
C LEU A 596 14.05 13.26 -12.16
N SER A 597 13.84 12.97 -13.44
CA SER A 597 12.52 12.61 -13.98
C SER A 597 12.02 11.30 -13.37
N GLY A 598 12.91 10.30 -13.24
CA GLY A 598 12.65 9.06 -12.52
C GLY A 598 12.31 9.30 -11.04
N LEU A 599 13.16 10.01 -10.31
CA LEU A 599 12.97 10.26 -8.87
C LEU A 599 11.68 11.04 -8.56
N ARG A 600 11.30 12.00 -9.41
CA ARG A 600 10.00 12.71 -9.29
C ARG A 600 8.81 11.80 -9.60
N THR A 601 8.98 10.81 -10.47
CA THR A 601 7.96 9.77 -10.74
C THR A 601 7.81 8.83 -9.55
N ASP A 602 8.92 8.39 -8.94
CA ASP A 602 8.92 7.55 -7.74
C ASP A 602 8.31 8.27 -6.53
N LEU A 603 8.58 9.57 -6.37
CA LEU A 603 7.93 10.44 -5.38
C LEU A 603 6.41 10.48 -5.58
N SER A 604 5.93 10.75 -6.79
CA SER A 604 4.50 10.72 -7.11
C SER A 604 3.87 9.35 -6.80
N GLY A 605 4.57 8.27 -7.14
CA GLY A 605 4.17 6.90 -6.81
C GLY A 605 4.18 6.59 -5.30
N ALA A 606 5.05 7.23 -4.51
CA ALA A 606 5.03 7.14 -3.05
C ALA A 606 3.85 7.93 -2.45
N GLU A 607 3.58 9.14 -2.94
CA GLU A 607 2.47 9.99 -2.47
C GLU A 607 1.10 9.36 -2.78
N ALA A 608 0.94 8.74 -3.95
CA ALA A 608 -0.26 7.96 -4.29
C ALA A 608 -0.46 6.74 -3.37
N ARG A 609 0.62 6.05 -2.96
CA ARG A 609 0.58 4.95 -1.99
C ARG A 609 0.18 5.45 -0.60
N LEU A 610 0.75 6.57 -0.14
CA LEU A 610 0.41 7.19 1.13
C LEU A 610 -1.06 7.63 1.19
N ALA A 611 -1.56 8.29 0.14
CA ALA A 611 -2.97 8.66 0.04
C ALA A 611 -3.90 7.43 0.12
N SER A 612 -3.54 6.35 -0.58
CA SER A 612 -4.30 5.09 -0.58
C SER A 612 -4.32 4.41 0.79
N ALA A 613 -3.17 4.31 1.47
CA ALA A 613 -3.08 3.75 2.81
C ALA A 613 -3.82 4.59 3.85
N THR A 614 -3.73 5.93 3.76
CA THR A 614 -4.47 6.86 4.64
C THR A 614 -5.99 6.70 4.47
N SER A 615 -6.47 6.53 3.23
CA SER A 615 -7.88 6.25 2.94
C SER A 615 -8.36 4.91 3.52
N ALA A 616 -7.52 3.87 3.45
CA ALA A 616 -7.81 2.58 4.07
C ALA A 616 -7.88 2.67 5.60
N VAL A 617 -6.96 3.40 6.25
CA VAL A 617 -7.00 3.69 7.71
C VAL A 617 -8.28 4.43 8.10
N ALA A 618 -8.69 5.46 7.36
CA ALA A 618 -9.93 6.21 7.63
C ALA A 618 -11.18 5.32 7.45
N THR A 619 -11.20 4.49 6.42
CA THR A 619 -12.27 3.52 6.17
C THR A 619 -12.39 2.51 7.33
N LYS A 620 -11.26 1.89 7.72
CA LYS A 620 -11.25 0.89 8.81
C LYS A 620 -11.54 1.50 10.18
N SER A 621 -11.14 2.74 10.43
CA SER A 621 -11.53 3.49 11.63
C SER A 621 -13.04 3.74 11.70
N THR A 622 -13.66 4.04 10.56
CA THR A 622 -15.11 4.25 10.45
C THR A 622 -15.88 2.94 10.67
N GLU A 623 -15.40 1.83 10.11
CA GLU A 623 -15.92 0.49 10.38
C GLU A 623 -15.81 0.13 11.87
N LEU A 624 -14.64 0.35 12.48
CA LEU A 624 -14.40 0.06 13.90
C LEU A 624 -15.32 0.88 14.82
N SER A 625 -15.56 2.16 14.53
CA SER A 625 -16.55 2.97 15.26
C SER A 625 -17.94 2.35 15.16
N GLY A 626 -18.40 2.03 13.94
CA GLY A 626 -19.71 1.42 13.72
C GLY A 626 -19.86 0.01 14.33
N LEU A 627 -18.74 -0.69 14.58
CA LEU A 627 -18.73 -1.93 15.36
C LEU A 627 -18.78 -1.65 16.87
N GLN A 628 -18.10 -0.62 17.37
CA GLN A 628 -18.13 -0.20 18.77
C GLN A 628 -19.53 0.34 19.18
N ASP A 629 -20.16 1.17 18.34
CA ASP A 629 -21.49 1.76 18.56
C ASP A 629 -22.59 0.69 18.70
N ARG A 630 -22.40 -0.49 18.10
CA ARG A 630 -23.33 -1.63 18.22
C ARG A 630 -23.23 -2.33 19.57
N LEU A 631 -22.07 -2.33 20.23
CA LEU A 631 -21.84 -3.12 21.44
C LEU A 631 -22.77 -2.70 22.60
N PRO A 632 -22.96 -1.40 22.94
CA PRO A 632 -23.94 -0.97 23.93
C PRO A 632 -25.38 -1.43 23.63
N THR A 633 -25.77 -1.48 22.35
CA THR A 633 -27.14 -1.90 21.96
C THR A 633 -27.36 -3.39 22.14
N LEU A 634 -26.36 -4.23 21.84
CA LEU A 634 -26.39 -5.67 22.13
C LEU A 634 -26.37 -5.94 23.63
N GLN A 635 -25.61 -5.15 24.39
CA GLN A 635 -25.49 -5.30 25.84
C GLN A 635 -26.79 -4.92 26.55
N ALA A 636 -27.42 -3.81 26.19
CA ALA A 636 -28.76 -3.45 26.70
C ALA A 636 -29.83 -4.49 26.32
N ALA A 637 -29.72 -5.15 25.16
CA ALA A 637 -30.60 -6.24 24.77
C ALA A 637 -30.35 -7.52 25.59
N ALA A 638 -29.09 -7.82 25.94
CA ALA A 638 -28.74 -8.92 26.83
C ALA A 638 -29.25 -8.68 28.27
N ASP A 639 -29.05 -7.49 28.83
CA ASP A 639 -29.55 -7.09 30.14
C ASP A 639 -31.09 -7.17 30.20
N SER A 640 -31.77 -6.70 29.14
CA SER A 640 -33.24 -6.77 29.02
C SER A 640 -33.73 -8.23 28.98
N ALA A 641 -33.05 -9.10 28.24
CA ALA A 641 -33.39 -10.52 28.16
C ALA A 641 -33.12 -11.25 29.50
N ALA A 642 -32.02 -10.95 30.18
CA ALA A 642 -31.69 -11.51 31.50
C ALA A 642 -32.69 -11.06 32.57
N LYS A 643 -33.15 -9.80 32.52
CA LYS A 643 -34.24 -9.33 33.38
C LYS A 643 -35.54 -10.09 33.06
N ALA A 644 -35.90 -10.26 31.79
CA ALA A 644 -37.11 -10.98 31.41
C ALA A 644 -37.10 -12.46 31.87
N VAL A 645 -35.95 -13.15 31.79
CA VAL A 645 -35.76 -14.49 32.40
C VAL A 645 -36.01 -14.44 33.91
N THR A 646 -35.44 -13.45 34.60
CA THR A 646 -35.60 -13.29 36.06
C THR A 646 -37.06 -13.02 36.47
N ASP A 647 -37.74 -12.14 35.74
CA ASP A 647 -39.16 -11.82 35.95
C ASP A 647 -40.04 -13.07 35.71
N LYS A 648 -39.78 -13.81 34.63
CA LYS A 648 -40.53 -15.04 34.28
C LYS A 648 -40.28 -16.17 35.27
N GLN A 649 -39.06 -16.30 35.79
CA GLN A 649 -38.73 -17.26 36.85
C GLN A 649 -39.50 -16.96 38.14
N ALA A 650 -39.62 -15.68 38.51
CA ALA A 650 -40.43 -15.26 39.66
C ALA A 650 -41.93 -15.51 39.45
N GLU A 651 -42.45 -15.28 38.23
CA GLU A 651 -43.82 -15.63 37.85
C GLU A 651 -44.08 -17.13 38.03
N ILE A 652 -43.19 -18.00 37.53
CA ILE A 652 -43.30 -19.46 37.66
C ILE A 652 -43.29 -19.89 39.14
N VAL A 653 -42.46 -19.28 39.99
CA VAL A 653 -42.46 -19.56 41.44
C VAL A 653 -43.78 -19.16 42.10
N ALA A 654 -44.36 -18.02 41.73
CA ALA A 654 -45.67 -17.59 42.22
C ALA A 654 -46.80 -18.52 41.74
N LEU A 655 -46.79 -18.91 40.46
CA LEU A 655 -47.77 -19.83 39.88
C LEU A 655 -47.71 -21.24 40.51
N ASN A 656 -46.51 -21.72 40.86
CA ASN A 656 -46.33 -22.96 41.62
C ASN A 656 -46.74 -22.83 43.09
N THR A 657 -46.55 -21.67 43.72
CA THR A 657 -47.06 -21.43 45.09
C THR A 657 -48.59 -21.51 45.12
N GLU A 658 -49.26 -20.99 44.08
CA GLU A 658 -50.71 -21.13 43.91
C GLU A 658 -51.14 -22.56 43.54
N MET A 659 -50.32 -23.31 42.79
CA MET A 659 -50.50 -24.75 42.56
C MET A 659 -50.56 -25.52 43.88
N ASP A 660 -49.55 -25.34 44.73
CA ASP A 660 -49.47 -26.01 46.03
C ASP A 660 -50.63 -25.63 46.95
N ARG A 661 -51.09 -24.38 46.90
CA ARG A 661 -52.29 -23.92 47.62
C ARG A 661 -53.56 -24.63 47.14
N LEU A 662 -53.74 -24.79 45.83
CA LEU A 662 -54.90 -25.49 45.24
C LEU A 662 -54.85 -27.00 45.53
N VAL A 663 -53.68 -27.63 45.44
CA VAL A 663 -53.47 -29.04 45.79
C VAL A 663 -53.72 -29.29 47.28
N GLY A 664 -53.25 -28.39 48.16
CA GLY A 664 -53.52 -28.44 49.60
C GLY A 664 -55.02 -28.30 49.93
N ALA A 665 -55.73 -27.40 49.25
CA ALA A 665 -57.18 -27.27 49.37
C ALA A 665 -57.91 -28.56 48.94
N LEU A 666 -57.53 -29.15 47.81
CA LEU A 666 -58.08 -30.41 47.32
C LEU A 666 -57.81 -31.57 48.31
N ALA A 667 -56.63 -31.62 48.94
CA ALA A 667 -56.30 -32.63 49.95
C ALA A 667 -57.14 -32.48 51.24
N ALA A 668 -57.35 -31.26 51.73
CA ALA A 668 -58.21 -30.98 52.88
C ALA A 668 -59.69 -31.33 52.58
N LEU A 669 -60.12 -31.09 51.35
CA LEU A 669 -61.47 -31.39 50.88
C LEU A 669 -61.71 -32.90 50.72
N ASN A 670 -60.75 -33.64 50.15
CA ASN A 670 -60.76 -35.11 50.11
C ASN A 670 -60.79 -35.72 51.53
N SER A 671 -60.05 -35.12 52.48
CA SER A 671 -60.09 -35.53 53.89
C SER A 671 -61.49 -35.30 54.51
N SER A 672 -62.17 -34.22 54.10
CA SER A 672 -63.54 -33.90 54.54
C SER A 672 -64.58 -34.86 53.94
N ILE A 673 -64.41 -35.27 52.67
CA ILE A 673 -65.23 -36.30 52.02
C ILE A 673 -65.11 -37.62 52.80
N ALA A 674 -63.88 -38.10 53.05
CA ALA A 674 -63.64 -39.34 53.80
C ALA A 674 -64.22 -39.29 55.23
N GLY A 675 -64.15 -38.13 55.89
CA GLY A 675 -64.81 -37.89 57.18
C GLY A 675 -66.33 -38.08 57.10
N LYS A 676 -66.99 -37.50 56.10
CA LYS A 676 -68.44 -37.65 55.91
C LYS A 676 -68.85 -39.05 55.44
N GLU A 677 -68.05 -39.74 54.65
CA GLU A 677 -68.28 -41.14 54.28
C GLU A 677 -68.22 -42.07 55.51
N SER A 678 -67.30 -41.81 56.46
CA SER A 678 -67.24 -42.52 57.74
C SER A 678 -68.45 -42.23 58.65
N GLU A 679 -68.94 -40.99 58.66
CA GLU A 679 -70.17 -40.61 59.37
C GLU A 679 -71.41 -41.32 58.80
N VAL A 680 -71.54 -41.38 57.47
CA VAL A 680 -72.59 -42.13 56.76
C VAL A 680 -72.56 -43.62 57.13
N LEU A 681 -71.39 -44.27 57.08
CA LEU A 681 -71.24 -45.68 57.47
C LEU A 681 -71.60 -45.92 58.96
N THR A 682 -71.21 -45.00 59.85
CA THR A 682 -71.52 -45.06 61.28
C THR A 682 -73.03 -44.95 61.54
N LEU A 683 -73.73 -44.10 60.77
CA LEU A 683 -75.18 -43.93 60.88
C LEU A 683 -75.94 -45.14 60.32
N GLN A 684 -75.52 -45.67 59.16
CA GLN A 684 -76.08 -46.90 58.58
C GLN A 684 -75.95 -48.10 59.55
N GLY A 685 -74.79 -48.25 60.21
CA GLY A 685 -74.56 -49.28 61.22
C GLY A 685 -75.45 -49.17 62.47
N ARG A 686 -76.08 -48.01 62.74
CA ARG A 686 -77.01 -47.81 63.85
C ARG A 686 -78.49 -48.02 63.47
N VAL A 687 -78.85 -47.86 62.20
CA VAL A 687 -80.22 -48.09 61.69
C VAL A 687 -80.55 -49.59 61.66
N ALA A 688 -79.61 -50.42 61.18
CA ALA A 688 -79.82 -51.86 61.01
C ALA A 688 -80.29 -52.63 62.28
N PRO A 689 -79.67 -52.49 63.47
CA PRO A 689 -80.10 -53.24 64.66
C PRO A 689 -81.46 -52.77 65.21
N LEU A 690 -81.81 -51.49 65.07
CA LEU A 690 -83.10 -50.96 65.56
C LEU A 690 -84.28 -51.50 64.74
N LEU A 691 -84.09 -51.70 63.42
CA LEU A 691 -85.10 -52.35 62.58
C LEU A 691 -85.32 -53.82 63.00
N ALA A 692 -84.24 -54.57 63.23
CA ALA A 692 -84.33 -55.96 63.67
C ALA A 692 -84.99 -56.10 65.06
N GLN A 693 -84.77 -55.16 65.97
CA GLN A 693 -85.44 -55.12 67.27
C GLN A 693 -86.95 -54.86 67.14
N LEU A 694 -87.36 -54.00 66.21
CA LEU A 694 -88.75 -53.67 65.96
C LEU A 694 -89.54 -54.84 65.35
N ASP A 695 -88.92 -55.62 64.48
CA ASP A 695 -89.51 -56.86 63.93
C ASP A 695 -89.69 -57.93 65.02
N GLY A 696 -88.72 -58.08 65.93
CA GLY A 696 -88.81 -59.00 67.06
C GLY A 696 -89.99 -58.70 67.99
N LEU A 697 -90.13 -57.45 68.42
CA LEU A 697 -91.20 -57.00 69.32
C LEU A 697 -92.60 -57.19 68.70
N ASN A 698 -92.77 -57.01 67.39
CA ASN A 698 -94.03 -57.32 66.68
C ASN A 698 -94.43 -58.80 66.80
N GLY A 699 -93.45 -59.72 66.77
CA GLY A 699 -93.69 -61.15 66.92
C GLY A 699 -94.19 -61.53 68.30
N GLU A 700 -93.58 -60.97 69.35
CA GLU A 700 -93.94 -61.28 70.74
C GLU A 700 -95.33 -60.76 71.12
N ILE A 701 -95.66 -59.52 70.73
CA ILE A 701 -97.01 -58.93 70.89
C ILE A 701 -98.10 -59.86 70.33
N SER A 702 -97.88 -60.37 69.12
CA SER A 702 -98.83 -61.24 68.39
C SER A 702 -99.06 -62.59 69.11
N ALA A 703 -98.02 -63.12 69.76
CA ALA A 703 -98.12 -64.37 70.53
C ALA A 703 -98.93 -64.18 71.83
N THR A 704 -98.72 -63.07 72.54
CA THR A 704 -99.42 -62.78 73.81
C THR A 704 -100.93 -62.54 73.61
N GLU A 705 -101.33 -61.84 72.55
CA GLU A 705 -102.75 -61.66 72.20
C GLU A 705 -103.46 -62.99 71.90
N THR A 706 -102.74 -63.93 71.28
CA THR A 706 -103.26 -65.27 70.98
C THR A 706 -103.48 -66.09 72.26
N GLN A 707 -102.55 -66.03 73.23
CA GLN A 707 -102.71 -66.73 74.52
C GLN A 707 -103.89 -66.19 75.33
N LEU A 708 -104.06 -64.86 75.38
CA LEU A 708 -105.13 -64.21 76.14
C LEU A 708 -106.52 -64.69 75.68
N THR A 709 -106.72 -64.80 74.36
CA THR A 709 -107.96 -65.26 73.73
C THR A 709 -108.30 -66.70 74.14
N SER A 710 -107.30 -67.57 74.29
CA SER A 710 -107.50 -68.98 74.68
C SER A 710 -108.00 -69.10 76.13
N LEU A 711 -107.40 -68.35 77.05
CA LEU A 711 -107.75 -68.38 78.48
C LEU A 711 -109.18 -67.86 78.74
N GLN A 712 -109.62 -66.83 78.00
CA GLN A 712 -110.98 -66.31 78.10
C GLN A 712 -112.04 -67.37 77.77
N SER A 713 -111.78 -68.22 76.76
CA SER A 713 -112.68 -69.34 76.38
C SER A 713 -112.77 -70.43 77.45
N GLN A 714 -111.66 -70.71 78.15
CA GLN A 714 -111.65 -71.66 79.26
C GLN A 714 -112.53 -71.19 80.43
N LEU A 715 -112.41 -69.91 80.81
CA LEU A 715 -113.19 -69.34 81.91
C LEU A 715 -114.71 -69.45 81.68
N THR A 716 -115.17 -69.20 80.45
CA THR A 716 -116.59 -69.32 80.05
C THR A 716 -117.13 -70.76 80.19
N THR A 717 -116.26 -71.77 80.09
CA THR A 717 -116.66 -73.19 80.21
C THR A 717 -116.91 -73.59 81.66
N LEU A 718 -116.05 -73.13 82.58
CA LEU A 718 -116.12 -73.41 84.02
C LEU A 718 -117.38 -72.81 84.68
N ASP A 719 -117.73 -71.58 84.30
CA ASP A 719 -118.91 -70.86 84.82
C ASP A 719 -120.22 -71.64 84.61
N LYS A 720 -120.32 -72.32 83.45
CA LYS A 720 -121.44 -73.22 83.15
C LYS A 720 -121.45 -74.46 84.06
N GLN A 721 -120.30 -75.07 84.32
CA GLN A 721 -120.20 -76.29 85.13
C GLN A 721 -120.61 -76.04 86.60
N VAL A 722 -120.28 -74.87 87.17
CA VAL A 722 -120.75 -74.46 88.51
C VAL A 722 -122.29 -74.39 88.55
N THR A 723 -122.88 -73.76 87.54
CA THR A 723 -124.34 -73.58 87.42
C THR A 723 -125.11 -74.91 87.35
N ASP A 724 -124.58 -75.88 86.60
CA ASP A 724 -125.21 -77.20 86.47
C ASP A 724 -125.13 -78.00 87.79
N ALA A 725 -124.01 -77.92 88.52
CA ALA A 725 -123.80 -78.62 89.81
C ALA A 725 -124.82 -78.21 90.89
N GLN A 726 -125.07 -76.90 91.03
CA GLN A 726 -126.05 -76.36 91.99
C GLN A 726 -127.49 -76.88 91.76
N THR A 727 -127.82 -77.22 90.52
CA THR A 727 -129.17 -77.69 90.15
C THR A 727 -129.42 -79.13 90.59
N VAL A 728 -128.39 -80.00 90.54
CA VAL A 728 -128.43 -81.35 91.12
C VAL A 728 -128.67 -81.29 92.62
N LEU A 729 -128.00 -80.36 93.30
CA LEU A 729 -128.00 -80.20 94.75
C LEU A 729 -129.40 -79.91 95.32
N ARG A 730 -130.11 -78.92 94.75
CA ARG A 730 -131.49 -78.57 95.14
C ARG A 730 -132.47 -79.74 95.00
N THR A 731 -132.24 -80.61 94.02
CA THR A 731 -133.14 -81.74 93.70
C THR A 731 -133.11 -82.83 94.79
N LEU A 732 -131.92 -83.13 95.32
CA LEU A 732 -131.74 -84.15 96.36
C LEU A 732 -132.32 -83.71 97.72
N GLU A 733 -132.25 -82.42 98.05
CA GLU A 733 -132.85 -81.85 99.27
C GLU A 733 -134.38 -81.98 99.27
N ALA A 734 -135.03 -81.79 98.12
CA ALA A 734 -136.47 -81.94 97.97
C ALA A 734 -136.95 -83.39 98.20
N GLN A 735 -136.23 -84.37 97.63
CA GLN A 735 -136.55 -85.79 97.78
C GLN A 735 -136.46 -86.26 99.25
N LYS A 736 -135.41 -85.85 99.97
CA LYS A 736 -135.21 -86.23 101.38
C LYS A 736 -136.36 -85.74 102.27
N LYS A 737 -136.89 -84.54 102.00
CA LYS A 737 -138.02 -83.95 102.74
C LYS A 737 -139.33 -84.74 102.57
N ALA A 738 -139.56 -85.31 101.38
CA ALA A 738 -140.75 -86.11 101.11
C ALA A 738 -140.73 -87.44 101.90
N ASN A 739 -139.63 -88.19 101.83
CA ASN A 739 -139.57 -89.54 102.44
C ASN A 739 -139.77 -89.52 103.96
N LYS A 740 -139.18 -88.54 104.66
CA LYS A 740 -139.37 -88.33 106.11
C LYS A 740 -140.84 -88.16 106.52
N THR A 741 -141.68 -87.63 105.62
CA THR A 741 -143.12 -87.48 105.86
C THR A 741 -143.83 -88.83 105.80
N ALA A 742 -143.48 -89.69 104.82
CA ALA A 742 -144.09 -91.01 104.65
C ALA A 742 -143.81 -91.96 105.82
N ILE A 743 -142.57 -91.97 106.33
CA ILE A 743 -142.16 -92.75 107.53
C ILE A 743 -143.10 -92.43 108.71
N THR A 744 -143.40 -91.15 108.91
CA THR A 744 -144.22 -90.67 110.03
C THR A 744 -145.66 -91.20 109.94
N THR A 745 -146.26 -91.18 108.75
CA THR A 745 -147.62 -91.68 108.51
C THR A 745 -147.73 -93.19 108.75
N GLN A 746 -146.81 -93.97 108.17
CA GLN A 746 -146.90 -95.44 108.22
C GLN A 746 -146.78 -96.00 109.64
N LYS A 747 -146.02 -95.31 110.51
CA LYS A 747 -145.83 -95.66 111.93
C LYS A 747 -147.13 -95.56 112.74
N ALA A 748 -148.03 -94.63 112.39
CA ALA A 748 -149.34 -94.51 113.04
C ALA A 748 -150.33 -95.61 112.62
N THR A 749 -150.20 -96.14 111.40
CA THR A 749 -151.07 -97.22 110.87
C THR A 749 -150.89 -98.54 111.61
N VAL A 750 -149.67 -98.87 112.04
CA VAL A 750 -149.35 -100.11 112.76
C VAL A 750 -150.09 -100.16 114.10
N ASN A 751 -149.88 -99.16 114.96
CA ASN A 751 -150.48 -99.10 116.31
C ASN A 751 -152.02 -99.24 116.27
N ALA A 752 -152.69 -98.57 115.33
CA ALA A 752 -154.15 -98.56 115.20
C ALA A 752 -154.78 -99.89 114.76
N LEU A 753 -153.95 -100.89 114.42
CA LEU A 753 -154.38 -102.26 114.11
C LEU A 753 -154.15 -103.20 115.30
N GLU A 754 -153.12 -102.96 116.12
CA GLU A 754 -152.83 -103.73 117.34
C GLU A 754 -153.95 -103.56 118.39
N ASP A 755 -154.42 -102.32 118.61
CA ASP A 755 -155.54 -102.02 119.52
C ASP A 755 -156.81 -102.84 119.21
N LYS A 756 -157.12 -102.99 117.91
CA LYS A 756 -158.30 -103.73 117.44
C LYS A 756 -158.18 -105.23 117.70
N LEU A 757 -156.97 -105.79 117.62
CA LEU A 757 -156.73 -107.21 117.85
C LEU A 757 -156.99 -107.59 119.32
N GLY A 758 -156.59 -106.73 120.26
CA GLY A 758 -156.83 -106.94 121.69
C GLY A 758 -158.32 -107.00 122.06
N ALA A 759 -159.14 -106.13 121.46
CA ALA A 759 -160.58 -106.07 121.73
C ALA A 759 -161.32 -107.39 121.36
N VAL A 760 -161.01 -107.98 120.20
CA VAL A 760 -161.67 -109.22 119.74
C VAL A 760 -161.32 -110.42 120.62
N GLN A 761 -160.08 -110.50 121.11
CA GLN A 761 -159.64 -111.57 122.01
C GLN A 761 -160.40 -111.56 123.36
N GLY A 762 -160.78 -110.37 123.86
CA GLY A 762 -161.61 -110.23 125.06
C GLY A 762 -163.00 -110.84 124.90
N GLN A 763 -163.63 -110.67 123.73
CA GLN A 763 -164.99 -111.16 123.46
C GLN A 763 -165.06 -112.70 123.39
N ILE A 764 -164.07 -113.34 122.77
CA ILE A 764 -163.97 -114.82 122.70
C ILE A 764 -163.98 -115.42 124.11
N LYS A 765 -163.26 -114.79 125.03
CA LYS A 765 -163.05 -115.24 126.42
C LYS A 765 -164.33 -115.20 127.27
N ALA A 766 -165.31 -114.37 126.90
CA ALA A 766 -166.59 -114.28 127.60
C ALA A 766 -167.55 -115.42 127.22
N ILE A 767 -167.59 -115.82 125.95
CA ILE A 767 -168.51 -116.86 125.44
C ILE A 767 -168.21 -118.23 126.06
N ASP A 768 -166.93 -118.56 126.25
CA ASP A 768 -166.51 -119.82 126.89
C ASP A 768 -167.04 -119.98 128.33
N GLY A 769 -167.30 -118.88 129.04
CA GLY A 769 -167.88 -118.91 130.38
C GLY A 769 -169.34 -119.33 130.41
N GLN A 770 -170.13 -119.03 129.37
CA GLN A 770 -171.57 -119.30 129.35
C GLN A 770 -171.92 -120.77 129.06
N ILE A 771 -171.01 -121.53 128.44
CA ILE A 771 -171.26 -122.92 128.04
C ILE A 771 -171.22 -123.87 129.25
N ALA A 772 -170.46 -123.54 130.31
CA ALA A 772 -170.18 -124.45 131.42
C ALA A 772 -171.34 -124.69 132.42
N LEU A 773 -172.39 -123.87 132.41
CA LEU A 773 -173.39 -123.81 133.49
C LEU A 773 -174.78 -124.41 133.14
N GLY A 774 -174.87 -125.24 132.10
CA GLY A 774 -176.00 -126.17 131.91
C GLY A 774 -177.34 -125.58 131.43
N GLY A 775 -177.46 -124.27 131.26
CA GLY A 775 -178.56 -123.63 130.54
C GLY A 775 -179.75 -123.09 131.35
N CYS A 776 -179.64 -123.02 132.69
CA CYS A 776 -180.54 -122.16 133.47
C CYS A 776 -180.06 -120.70 133.40
N VAL A 777 -180.99 -119.79 133.17
CA VAL A 777 -180.72 -118.35 132.95
C VAL A 777 -180.81 -117.58 134.28
N ALA A 778 -179.89 -116.64 134.44
CA ALA A 778 -180.10 -115.36 135.10
C ALA A 778 -179.99 -114.26 134.02
#